data_AF-A0A9J6QBK1-F1
#
_entry.id   AF-A0A9J6QBK1-F1
#
_cell.length_a   1.000
_cell.length_b   1.000
_cell.length_c   1.000
_cell.angle_alpha   90.00
_cell.angle_beta   90.00
_cell.angle_gamma   90.00
#
_symmetry.space_group_name_H-M   'P 1'
#
loop_
_entity.id
_entity.type
_entity.pdbx_description
1 polymer ?
#
loop_
_entity_poly.entity_id
_entity_poly.type
_entity_poly.pdbx_seq_one_letter_code
_entity_poly.pdbx_strand_id
1 'polypeptide(L)'
;MTIRIYPSRLEGEPLETHQHASTTIAGWFARNVQGWRPDMVHPVALDLNGVSIPPGEWGSQIITPDDDVRLYPVPFGPAAPAWLVWTAVAIAVASAAYSIYMMSTMSQPGSAAQPGNGDQIDLNPAKANAAKLGGAIREIFGRYRVWPDYALQPVSRFVNETSMETSMLLCVGVGNMVINQSDIRIGNTPISAFGTDIRYTLYPPGAVVSGDARTENWFNSPEVGNTGSGTAGLDLGSSGPETVSIIADALVVSGNAITLVDVSSSGGDAEIPPSWTAGTVITVLAPDSFTVVSSGGYSVIYGGIEELAPVVGLPVTLNYNGNDYDLVVATYAPGVPAVPGVGGSSATITASAAPTTYDFSSAPVTFSLSWQGTTYPVSLVTNYVTMSGLVSSITSQLSGSGLVARDNSGRLQIGEESSPFAGGAITNSVLPDAVFGAAPVNTPGVKSTGGTAAVRAHITLAYNSAAGTPFTGLPEGNQRFSLGLFGNQFRITDVDSQTVTVERLTVTIGPGGEPVTTADPSWPGFTERTLLDATVTGVSDDYEWLGPFLACPDGETLDAFEVNINFQSGLVRYTDAGNKRSMPVRLVIQYRKVGATAWQQQSPFYSRSTENQIGFTHRYNVSPGQYEIRMRRTEPVKGGSTRDQVFWQALRSRLSKRPAKYEGVTTMALTVRTGNRLAAMSDRRISVTPTRLYNGHASRSISGALYHVLESLGFTSSQIDTAAIDALESTYWTPRGETFDWATSDSKSALEVLQTIVSAGMGYFLLSDGLISAGREGVKPWVGMITPQETTEELQTAFKAPSQDDYDAVDVTYISSTTWAEETVQCRLPGSATPQKVEDFKLDGVLNADRAYRIGMRRLLGYQLQRLQHTTSTEMDALCYQFMDRIVLADDIPGGQTLSCLIADMTYDSSKITMVLSEPPDWSFENPRVIIRHQDGRAAEMLVPTRIDDFTVSVPYSAALEPELWAMNDAYIEPPRLLFCSSVRVPYDALVGEISPGSDGISQVTAIQYHPGKYQYDDANYPGDVS
;
A
#
# COMPACT_ATOMS: atom_id res chain seq x y z
N MET A 1 6.83 -3.41 -34.14
CA MET A 1 6.67 -4.29 -32.96
C MET A 1 7.95 -4.28 -32.15
N THR A 2 7.83 -4.72 -30.91
CA THR A 2 8.57 -4.22 -29.75
C THR A 2 9.11 -5.38 -28.93
N ILE A 3 10.30 -5.23 -28.37
CA ILE A 3 10.83 -6.16 -27.37
C ILE A 3 10.04 -5.98 -26.08
N ARG A 4 9.38 -7.03 -25.62
CA ARG A 4 8.49 -7.04 -24.46
C ARG A 4 9.10 -7.83 -23.32
N ILE A 5 9.23 -7.21 -22.15
CA ILE A 5 9.81 -7.83 -20.96
C ILE A 5 8.67 -8.24 -20.05
N TYR A 6 8.59 -9.51 -19.68
CA TYR A 6 7.53 -10.07 -18.85
C TYR A 6 8.06 -10.41 -17.46
N PRO A 7 7.21 -10.31 -16.42
CA PRO A 7 7.62 -10.66 -15.06
C PRO A 7 7.83 -12.16 -14.90
N SER A 8 7.20 -13.01 -15.72
CA SER A 8 7.42 -14.46 -15.75
C SER A 8 6.83 -15.03 -17.04
N ARG A 9 6.98 -16.35 -17.27
CA ARG A 9 6.32 -17.05 -18.39
C ARG A 9 4.82 -17.31 -18.17
N LEU A 10 4.23 -16.82 -17.08
CA LEU A 10 2.78 -16.88 -16.85
C LEU A 10 2.05 -15.82 -17.68
N GLU A 11 0.79 -16.07 -18.03
CA GLU A 11 -0.03 -15.12 -18.80
C GLU A 11 -0.20 -13.79 -18.03
N GLY A 12 0.14 -12.68 -18.68
CA GLY A 12 0.09 -11.34 -18.11
C GLY A 12 0.58 -10.27 -19.09
N GLU A 13 0.47 -9.00 -18.69
CA GLU A 13 0.96 -7.85 -19.47
C GLU A 13 2.49 -7.68 -19.33
N PRO A 14 3.20 -7.15 -20.34
CA PRO A 14 4.63 -6.91 -20.25
C PRO A 14 4.94 -5.75 -19.28
N LEU A 15 5.97 -5.91 -18.46
CA LEU A 15 6.52 -4.87 -17.59
C LEU A 15 7.07 -3.69 -18.39
N GLU A 16 7.72 -3.98 -19.51
CA GLU A 16 8.34 -2.98 -20.38
C GLU A 16 8.20 -3.36 -21.85
N THR A 17 8.16 -2.34 -22.70
CA THR A 17 8.01 -2.49 -24.16
C THR A 17 8.96 -1.53 -24.87
N HIS A 18 9.90 -2.05 -25.64
CA HIS A 18 10.97 -1.28 -26.29
C HIS A 18 10.87 -1.37 -27.82
N GLN A 19 10.95 -0.24 -28.52
CA GLN A 19 11.04 -0.24 -29.99
C GLN A 19 12.48 -0.48 -30.44
N HIS A 20 12.66 -1.21 -31.54
CA HIS A 20 13.97 -1.44 -32.14
C HIS A 20 13.92 -1.39 -33.67
N ALA A 21 15.03 -0.98 -34.28
CA ALA A 21 15.28 -1.20 -35.71
C ALA A 21 15.76 -2.64 -35.95
N SER A 22 15.95 -3.04 -37.22
CA SER A 22 16.54 -4.35 -37.51
C SER A 22 17.95 -4.44 -36.92
N THR A 23 18.17 -5.44 -36.06
CA THR A 23 19.43 -5.61 -35.33
C THR A 23 19.58 -7.04 -34.81
N THR A 24 20.70 -7.40 -34.18
CA THR A 24 20.83 -8.68 -33.48
C THR A 24 20.38 -8.56 -32.03
N ILE A 25 19.96 -9.67 -31.42
CA ILE A 25 19.60 -9.70 -29.99
C ILE A 25 20.76 -9.17 -29.14
N ALA A 26 21.97 -9.68 -29.38
CA ALA A 26 23.20 -9.19 -28.75
C ALA A 26 23.44 -7.69 -28.98
N GLY A 27 23.24 -7.21 -30.21
CA GLY A 27 23.40 -5.79 -30.56
C GLY A 27 22.34 -4.89 -29.92
N TRP A 28 21.16 -5.42 -29.61
CA TRP A 28 20.17 -4.71 -28.82
C TRP A 28 20.58 -4.67 -27.34
N PHE A 29 20.99 -5.79 -26.75
CA PHE A 29 21.46 -5.85 -25.36
C PHE A 29 22.69 -4.96 -25.14
N ALA A 30 23.71 -5.05 -26.00
CA ALA A 30 24.94 -4.24 -25.88
C ALA A 30 24.68 -2.72 -25.91
N ARG A 31 23.58 -2.28 -26.54
CA ARG A 31 23.22 -0.86 -26.62
C ARG A 31 22.31 -0.39 -25.49
N ASN A 32 21.44 -1.27 -24.99
CA ASN A 32 20.40 -0.91 -24.03
C ASN A 32 20.68 -1.41 -22.60
N VAL A 33 21.65 -2.30 -22.43
CA VAL A 33 21.99 -2.92 -21.14
C VAL A 33 23.46 -2.67 -20.85
N GLN A 34 23.74 -1.74 -19.94
CA GLN A 34 25.10 -1.42 -19.53
C GLN A 34 25.74 -2.60 -18.81
N GLY A 35 26.98 -2.93 -19.19
CA GLY A 35 27.71 -4.05 -18.61
C GLY A 35 27.37 -5.42 -19.22
N TRP A 36 26.46 -5.48 -20.19
CA TRP A 36 26.16 -6.72 -20.92
C TRP A 36 27.39 -7.19 -21.70
N ARG A 37 27.76 -8.47 -21.54
CA ARG A 37 28.80 -9.14 -22.32
C ARG A 37 28.27 -10.47 -22.87
N PRO A 38 28.58 -10.87 -24.11
CA PRO A 38 28.03 -12.07 -24.74
C PRO A 38 28.50 -13.40 -24.10
N ASP A 39 29.56 -13.36 -23.29
CA ASP A 39 30.20 -14.50 -22.64
C ASP A 39 29.76 -14.71 -21.18
N MET A 40 28.81 -13.90 -20.67
CA MET A 40 28.26 -14.10 -19.32
C MET A 40 27.05 -15.03 -19.31
N VAL A 41 26.80 -15.67 -18.17
CA VAL A 41 25.53 -16.38 -17.96
C VAL A 41 24.42 -15.35 -17.75
N HIS A 42 23.49 -15.26 -18.70
CA HIS A 42 22.44 -14.26 -18.66
C HIS A 42 21.25 -14.73 -17.81
N PRO A 43 20.78 -13.93 -16.83
CA PRO A 43 19.65 -14.30 -15.96
C PRO A 43 18.29 -14.12 -16.64
N VAL A 44 18.25 -14.14 -17.98
CA VAL A 44 17.04 -13.93 -18.77
C VAL A 44 16.98 -14.94 -19.93
N ALA A 45 15.79 -15.49 -20.16
CA ALA A 45 15.43 -16.27 -21.32
C ALA A 45 14.74 -15.36 -22.35
N LEU A 46 15.05 -15.57 -23.62
CA LEU A 46 14.44 -14.85 -24.73
C LEU A 46 13.66 -15.83 -25.59
N ASP A 47 12.41 -15.48 -25.89
CA ASP A 47 11.60 -16.13 -26.91
C ASP A 47 11.42 -15.18 -28.10
N LEU A 48 11.75 -15.64 -29.30
CA LEU A 48 11.56 -14.95 -30.57
C LEU A 48 10.44 -15.63 -31.33
N ASN A 49 9.33 -14.93 -31.61
CA ASN A 49 8.15 -15.46 -32.27
C ASN A 49 7.63 -16.77 -31.62
N GLY A 50 7.72 -16.85 -30.29
CA GLY A 50 7.30 -18.02 -29.50
C GLY A 50 8.34 -19.15 -29.42
N VAL A 51 9.55 -18.98 -29.96
CA VAL A 51 10.64 -19.97 -29.90
C VAL A 51 11.75 -19.48 -29.00
N SER A 52 12.13 -20.26 -27.99
CA SER A 52 13.21 -19.92 -27.06
C SER A 52 14.57 -19.96 -27.76
N ILE A 53 15.32 -18.85 -27.72
CA ILE A 53 16.65 -18.73 -28.33
C ILE A 53 17.72 -18.83 -27.23
N PRO A 54 18.64 -19.81 -27.31
CA PRO A 54 19.71 -19.94 -26.32
C PRO A 54 20.70 -18.78 -26.40
N PRO A 55 21.32 -18.36 -25.27
CA PRO A 55 22.21 -17.20 -25.23
C PRO A 55 23.37 -17.22 -26.24
N GLY A 56 23.92 -18.40 -26.54
CA GLY A 56 25.01 -18.55 -27.53
C GLY A 56 24.63 -18.15 -28.96
N GLU A 57 23.34 -18.06 -29.29
CA GLU A 57 22.85 -17.72 -30.63
C GLU A 57 22.42 -16.24 -30.75
N TRP A 58 22.44 -15.48 -29.65
CA TRP A 58 22.01 -14.09 -29.63
C TRP A 58 22.87 -13.16 -30.50
N GLY A 59 24.14 -13.54 -30.74
CA GLY A 59 25.07 -12.83 -31.60
C GLY A 59 24.74 -12.91 -33.10
N SER A 60 24.17 -14.04 -33.53
CA SER A 60 23.87 -14.33 -34.95
C SER A 60 22.39 -14.12 -35.32
N GLN A 61 21.49 -14.12 -34.34
CA GLN A 61 20.05 -13.98 -34.58
C GLN A 61 19.67 -12.53 -34.82
N ILE A 62 19.23 -12.22 -36.05
CA ILE A 62 18.70 -10.91 -36.43
C ILE A 62 17.21 -10.86 -36.09
N ILE A 63 16.80 -9.79 -35.40
CA ILE A 63 15.42 -9.41 -35.12
C ILE A 63 15.05 -8.20 -35.99
N THR A 64 13.84 -8.22 -36.51
CA THR A 64 13.22 -7.18 -37.33
C THR A 64 12.05 -6.54 -36.59
N PRO A 65 11.61 -5.33 -36.97
CA PRO A 65 10.49 -4.67 -36.30
C PRO A 65 9.16 -5.43 -36.35
N ASP A 66 9.02 -6.48 -37.17
CA ASP A 66 7.81 -7.30 -37.23
C ASP A 66 7.87 -8.55 -36.32
N ASP A 67 9.02 -8.80 -35.69
CA ASP A 67 9.22 -9.94 -34.80
C ASP A 67 8.69 -9.68 -33.37
N ASP A 68 8.08 -10.70 -32.76
CA ASP A 68 7.65 -10.69 -31.36
C ASP A 68 8.77 -11.22 -30.47
N VAL A 69 9.50 -10.31 -29.83
CA VAL A 69 10.60 -10.66 -28.91
C VAL A 69 10.12 -10.54 -27.48
N ARG A 70 10.12 -11.66 -26.74
CA ARG A 70 9.71 -11.72 -25.33
C ARG A 70 10.86 -12.10 -24.43
N LEU A 71 11.08 -11.34 -23.37
CA LEU A 71 12.13 -11.55 -22.38
C LEU A 71 11.52 -11.95 -21.05
N TYR A 72 12.08 -12.99 -20.44
CA TYR A 72 11.66 -13.51 -19.13
C TYR A 72 12.87 -13.68 -18.21
N PRO A 73 12.79 -13.31 -16.94
CA PRO A 73 13.83 -13.63 -15.96
C PRO A 73 13.87 -15.15 -15.67
N VAL A 74 15.07 -15.69 -15.45
CA VAL A 74 15.32 -17.11 -15.12
C VAL A 74 15.94 -17.20 -13.72
N PRO A 75 15.45 -18.10 -12.84
CA PRO A 75 16.06 -18.32 -11.53
C PRO A 75 17.52 -18.80 -11.64
N PHE A 76 18.42 -18.22 -10.85
CA PHE A 76 19.85 -18.53 -10.85
C PHE A 76 20.29 -19.16 -9.50
N GLY A 77 21.03 -20.27 -9.55
CA GLY A 77 21.76 -20.86 -8.41
C GLY A 77 21.02 -21.93 -7.57
N PRO A 78 21.74 -22.91 -6.95
CA PRO A 78 21.13 -24.05 -6.29
C PRO A 78 20.62 -23.72 -4.88
N ALA A 79 19.38 -24.12 -4.61
CA ALA A 79 18.74 -24.24 -3.29
C ALA A 79 18.52 -22.94 -2.47
N ALA A 80 17.57 -22.11 -2.91
CA ALA A 80 16.76 -21.26 -2.02
C ALA A 80 15.35 -21.06 -2.62
N PRO A 81 14.27 -21.00 -1.81
CA PRO A 81 12.89 -20.94 -2.30
C PRO A 81 12.61 -19.65 -3.09
N ALA A 82 11.80 -19.78 -4.14
CA ALA A 82 11.58 -18.86 -5.25
C ALA A 82 11.10 -17.41 -4.91
N TRP A 83 10.92 -17.05 -3.65
CA TRP A 83 10.50 -15.71 -3.23
C TRP A 83 11.66 -14.74 -2.92
N LEU A 84 12.92 -15.23 -2.88
CA LEU A 84 14.11 -14.44 -2.50
C LEU A 84 14.91 -13.81 -3.67
N VAL A 85 14.55 -14.06 -4.93
CA VAL A 85 15.36 -13.68 -6.11
C VAL A 85 14.87 -12.39 -6.82
N TRP A 86 13.74 -11.81 -6.42
CA TRP A 86 13.08 -10.74 -7.20
C TRP A 86 13.60 -9.31 -7.01
N THR A 87 14.77 -9.07 -6.41
CA THR A 87 15.20 -7.68 -6.08
C THR A 87 16.54 -7.23 -6.68
N ALA A 88 17.27 -8.07 -7.43
CA ALA A 88 18.69 -7.79 -7.70
C ALA A 88 19.18 -7.80 -9.16
N VAL A 89 18.31 -7.77 -10.19
CA VAL A 89 18.77 -7.51 -11.57
C VAL A 89 18.30 -6.13 -12.02
N ALA A 90 19.12 -5.13 -11.71
CA ALA A 90 18.95 -3.76 -12.16
C ALA A 90 19.53 -3.59 -13.57
N ILE A 91 18.73 -3.05 -14.50
CA ILE A 91 19.28 -2.22 -15.58
C ILE A 91 19.19 -0.78 -15.07
N ALA A 92 20.24 -0.38 -14.33
CA ALA A 92 20.38 0.96 -13.81
C ALA A 92 21.23 1.80 -14.77
N VAL A 93 20.61 2.36 -15.82
CA VAL A 93 21.12 3.56 -16.51
C VAL A 93 19.96 4.46 -16.89
N ALA A 94 20.08 5.75 -16.56
CA ALA A 94 19.18 6.87 -16.92
C ALA A 94 18.07 7.30 -15.93
N SER A 95 18.09 6.92 -14.65
CA SER A 95 17.11 7.45 -13.67
C SER A 95 17.33 8.92 -13.25
N ALA A 96 18.51 9.51 -13.51
CA ALA A 96 18.77 10.91 -13.21
C ALA A 96 18.21 11.90 -14.26
N ALA A 97 18.19 11.52 -15.55
CA ALA A 97 17.69 12.39 -16.63
C ALA A 97 16.18 12.20 -16.86
N TYR A 98 15.66 10.99 -16.69
CA TYR A 98 14.25 10.70 -16.90
C TYR A 98 13.34 11.28 -15.81
N SER A 99 13.85 11.46 -14.60
CA SER A 99 13.10 12.11 -13.51
C SER A 99 12.88 13.60 -13.77
N ILE A 100 13.85 14.30 -14.39
CA ILE A 100 13.71 15.71 -14.82
C ILE A 100 12.78 15.82 -16.05
N TYR A 101 12.89 14.88 -17.00
CA TYR A 101 12.02 14.86 -18.18
C TYR A 101 10.55 14.55 -17.84
N MET A 102 10.29 13.55 -16.98
CA MET A 102 8.94 13.24 -16.46
C MET A 102 8.37 14.36 -15.56
N MET A 103 9.23 15.10 -14.83
CA MET A 103 8.81 16.30 -14.10
C MET A 103 8.39 17.44 -15.03
N SER A 104 8.98 17.56 -16.22
CA SER A 104 8.64 18.59 -17.20
C SER A 104 7.40 18.28 -18.05
N THR A 105 6.97 17.02 -18.12
CA THR A 105 5.80 16.59 -18.90
C THR A 105 4.55 16.33 -18.03
N MET A 106 4.68 16.22 -16.70
CA MET A 106 3.56 16.10 -15.76
C MET A 106 2.89 17.43 -15.38
N SER A 107 2.89 18.40 -16.30
CA SER A 107 2.01 19.56 -16.23
C SER A 107 1.67 20.06 -17.64
N GLN A 108 0.85 19.29 -18.36
CA GLN A 108 0.03 19.83 -19.44
C GLN A 108 -1.45 19.73 -19.06
N PRO A 109 -2.14 20.87 -18.85
CA PRO A 109 -3.58 20.90 -18.77
C PRO A 109 -4.15 20.73 -20.18
N GLY A 110 -4.89 19.65 -20.40
CA GLY A 110 -5.79 19.52 -21.55
C GLY A 110 -5.43 18.39 -22.52
N SER A 111 -6.12 17.26 -22.35
CA SER A 111 -6.38 16.31 -23.44
C SER A 111 -7.77 15.70 -23.21
N ALA A 112 -8.52 15.55 -24.31
CA ALA A 112 -9.97 15.55 -24.38
C ALA A 112 -10.70 14.43 -23.61
N ALA A 113 -11.91 14.78 -23.12
CA ALA A 113 -12.77 13.97 -22.28
C ALA A 113 -13.27 12.67 -22.97
N GLN A 114 -12.93 11.53 -22.37
CA GLN A 114 -13.75 10.33 -22.40
C GLN A 114 -14.63 10.29 -21.14
N PRO A 115 -15.93 9.97 -21.23
CA PRO A 115 -16.76 9.76 -20.05
C PRO A 115 -16.47 8.39 -19.46
N GLY A 116 -16.03 8.31 -18.19
CA GLY A 116 -16.04 7.02 -17.48
C GLY A 116 -15.31 6.90 -16.15
N ASN A 117 -14.10 7.44 -15.97
CA ASN A 117 -13.31 7.21 -14.76
C ASN A 117 -12.88 8.54 -14.13
N GLY A 118 -13.41 8.83 -12.93
CA GLY A 118 -12.91 9.93 -12.09
C GLY A 118 -11.56 9.57 -11.45
N ASP A 119 -10.87 10.59 -10.95
CA ASP A 119 -9.57 10.41 -10.29
C ASP A 119 -9.73 9.59 -9.00
N GLN A 120 -8.87 8.59 -8.81
CA GLN A 120 -8.80 7.79 -7.58
C GLN A 120 -7.79 8.38 -6.59
N ILE A 121 -8.10 8.31 -5.29
CA ILE A 121 -7.20 8.64 -4.20
C ILE A 121 -6.42 7.38 -3.83
N ASP A 122 -5.09 7.46 -3.76
CA ASP A 122 -4.27 6.37 -3.23
C ASP A 122 -4.56 6.17 -1.73
N LEU A 123 -5.27 5.08 -1.41
CA LEU A 123 -5.66 4.68 -0.06
C LEU A 123 -4.57 3.91 0.68
N ASN A 124 -3.41 3.68 0.07
CA ASN A 124 -2.26 3.01 0.67
C ASN A 124 -1.12 4.01 0.90
N PRO A 125 -1.17 4.83 1.97
CA PRO A 125 -0.12 5.80 2.23
C PRO A 125 1.23 5.11 2.49
N ALA A 126 2.32 5.88 2.61
CA ALA A 126 3.70 5.42 2.87
C ALA A 126 3.88 4.66 4.21
N LYS A 127 3.13 3.57 4.40
CA LYS A 127 3.16 2.64 5.52
C LYS A 127 4.08 1.46 5.18
N ALA A 128 5.29 1.76 4.70
CA ALA A 128 6.19 0.74 4.19
C ALA A 128 7.30 0.33 5.19
N ASN A 129 7.56 1.15 6.22
CA ASN A 129 8.43 0.75 7.33
C ASN A 129 7.76 -0.35 8.17
N ALA A 130 8.50 -1.00 9.05
CA ALA A 130 7.99 -2.06 9.91
C ALA A 130 8.09 -1.68 11.39
N ALA A 131 7.26 -2.31 12.22
CA ALA A 131 7.45 -2.33 13.66
C ALA A 131 8.26 -3.59 14.04
N LYS A 132 9.29 -3.45 14.88
CA LYS A 132 10.08 -4.56 15.43
C LYS A 132 9.72 -4.80 16.89
N LEU A 133 8.56 -5.42 17.12
CA LEU A 133 8.08 -5.71 18.48
C LEU A 133 8.96 -6.76 19.17
N GLY A 134 9.40 -6.46 20.40
CA GLY A 134 10.25 -7.37 21.20
C GLY A 134 11.71 -7.47 20.75
N GLY A 135 12.10 -6.83 19.64
CA GLY A 135 13.47 -6.77 19.17
C GLY A 135 14.30 -5.72 19.93
N ALA A 136 15.64 -5.83 19.84
CA ALA A 136 16.52 -4.80 20.35
C ALA A 136 16.38 -3.50 19.53
N ILE A 137 16.43 -2.36 20.21
CA ILE A 137 16.48 -1.06 19.54
C ILE A 137 17.86 -0.90 18.92
N ARG A 138 17.90 -0.51 17.65
CA ARG A 138 19.13 -0.33 16.89
C ARG A 138 20.10 0.64 17.56
N GLU A 139 21.35 0.21 17.69
CA GLU A 139 22.51 1.06 17.97
C GLU A 139 23.14 1.50 16.64
N ILE A 140 23.54 2.78 16.55
CA ILE A 140 24.15 3.36 15.36
C ILE A 140 25.49 3.96 15.78
N PHE A 141 26.55 3.58 15.07
CA PHE A 141 27.89 4.13 15.13
C PHE A 141 28.17 4.95 13.86
N GLY A 142 28.87 6.06 14.04
CA GLY A 142 29.21 6.97 12.96
C GLY A 142 27.97 7.43 12.17
N ARG A 143 28.05 7.40 10.85
CA ARG A 143 27.00 7.81 9.91
C ARG A 143 26.55 6.63 9.06
N TYR A 144 25.31 6.18 9.25
CA TYR A 144 24.82 4.97 8.62
C TYR A 144 23.36 5.11 8.17
N ARG A 145 22.99 4.66 6.95
CA ARG A 145 21.60 4.71 6.47
C ARG A 145 20.78 3.61 7.13
N VAL A 146 19.65 4.02 7.67
CA VAL A 146 18.75 3.14 8.41
C VAL A 146 17.30 3.35 7.98
N TRP A 147 16.47 2.32 8.18
CA TRP A 147 15.02 2.42 8.08
C TRP A 147 14.46 2.45 9.51
N PRO A 148 13.97 3.62 9.97
CA PRO A 148 13.40 3.76 11.31
C PRO A 148 12.21 2.82 11.53
N ASP A 149 12.09 2.29 12.74
CA ASP A 149 11.00 1.37 13.11
C ASP A 149 9.80 2.17 13.59
N TYR A 150 8.57 1.70 13.39
CA TYR A 150 7.39 2.36 13.97
C TYR A 150 7.38 2.23 15.49
N ALA A 151 7.32 3.36 16.19
CA ALA A 151 7.10 3.41 17.64
C ALA A 151 5.61 3.31 18.00
N LEU A 152 4.73 3.74 17.08
CA LEU A 152 3.27 3.72 17.21
C LEU A 152 2.66 3.37 15.84
N GLN A 153 1.41 2.89 15.82
CA GLN A 153 0.72 2.60 14.56
C GLN A 153 0.54 3.88 13.72
N PRO A 154 0.87 3.86 12.41
CA PRO A 154 0.67 5.02 11.55
C PRO A 154 -0.82 5.28 11.29
N VAL A 155 -1.21 6.55 11.37
CA VAL A 155 -2.60 6.99 11.27
C VAL A 155 -2.82 7.80 10.01
N SER A 156 -3.85 7.46 9.24
CA SER A 156 -4.16 8.10 7.97
C SER A 156 -5.53 8.78 8.01
N ARG A 157 -5.60 10.07 7.69
CA ARG A 157 -6.81 10.89 7.76
C ARG A 157 -7.04 11.62 6.45
N PHE A 158 -8.30 11.79 6.06
CA PHE A 158 -8.66 12.74 5.02
C PHE A 158 -8.52 14.16 5.58
N VAL A 159 -7.68 14.97 4.94
CA VAL A 159 -7.51 16.39 5.32
C VAL A 159 -8.38 17.32 4.47
N ASN A 160 -8.80 16.83 3.32
CA ASN A 160 -9.84 17.37 2.47
C ASN A 160 -10.53 16.19 1.77
N GLU A 161 -11.51 16.47 0.90
CA GLU A 161 -12.27 15.42 0.24
C GLU A 161 -11.41 14.52 -0.66
N THR A 162 -10.28 15.00 -1.18
CA THR A 162 -9.48 14.36 -2.23
C THR A 162 -8.06 14.01 -1.81
N SER A 163 -7.69 14.18 -0.54
CA SER A 163 -6.31 14.04 -0.07
C SER A 163 -6.24 13.46 1.33
N MET A 164 -5.29 12.55 1.51
CA MET A 164 -5.05 11.86 2.77
C MET A 164 -3.68 12.28 3.33
N GLU A 165 -3.59 12.48 4.64
CA GLU A 165 -2.33 12.64 5.35
C GLU A 165 -2.10 11.46 6.29
N THR A 166 -0.87 10.96 6.31
CA THR A 166 -0.43 9.91 7.23
C THR A 166 0.57 10.47 8.21
N SER A 167 0.22 10.35 9.49
CA SER A 167 1.06 10.70 10.63
C SER A 167 1.67 9.43 11.22
N MET A 168 2.96 9.50 11.57
CA MET A 168 3.71 8.39 12.13
C MET A 168 4.75 8.88 13.13
N LEU A 169 5.06 8.03 14.11
CA LEU A 169 6.17 8.21 15.03
C LEU A 169 7.17 7.08 14.81
N LEU A 170 8.40 7.44 14.49
CA LEU A 170 9.47 6.54 14.11
C LEU A 170 10.59 6.55 15.16
N CYS A 171 11.11 5.38 15.50
CA CYS A 171 12.32 5.21 16.31
C CYS A 171 13.54 5.11 15.38
N VAL A 172 14.44 6.09 15.45
CA VAL A 172 15.65 6.10 14.61
C VAL A 172 16.70 5.16 15.18
N GLY A 173 16.97 5.28 16.49
CA GLY A 173 17.87 4.41 17.23
C GLY A 173 18.23 4.99 18.60
N VAL A 174 19.09 4.29 19.32
CA VAL A 174 19.55 4.66 20.67
C VAL A 174 20.42 5.91 20.63
N GLY A 175 20.25 6.79 21.63
CA GLY A 175 20.99 8.01 21.97
C GLY A 175 20.92 9.18 20.96
N ASN A 176 21.79 10.18 21.13
CA ASN A 176 21.77 11.43 20.36
C ASN A 176 22.32 11.27 18.94
N MET A 177 21.67 11.94 17.98
CA MET A 177 22.02 11.89 16.56
C MET A 177 21.78 13.24 15.88
N VAL A 178 22.63 13.57 14.90
CA VAL A 178 22.41 14.66 13.95
C VAL A 178 21.79 14.10 12.68
N ILE A 179 20.70 14.69 12.24
CA ILE A 179 19.95 14.26 11.06
C ILE A 179 19.61 15.51 10.24
N ASN A 180 20.21 15.65 9.06
CA ASN A 180 19.90 16.76 8.17
C ASN A 180 18.67 16.44 7.32
N GLN A 181 18.00 17.48 6.82
CA GLN A 181 16.83 17.30 5.97
C GLN A 181 17.13 16.50 4.68
N SER A 182 18.34 16.65 4.11
CA SER A 182 18.80 15.90 2.93
C SER A 182 19.04 14.41 3.20
N ASP A 183 19.23 14.05 4.47
CA ASP A 183 19.48 12.68 4.92
C ASP A 183 18.18 11.90 5.20
N ILE A 184 17.01 12.58 5.14
CA ILE A 184 15.70 11.94 5.25
C ILE A 184 15.14 11.74 3.83
N ARG A 185 14.81 10.50 3.50
CA ARG A 185 14.35 10.11 2.16
C ARG A 185 13.11 9.22 2.23
N ILE A 186 12.24 9.36 1.25
CA ILE A 186 11.18 8.38 0.94
C ILE A 186 11.59 7.66 -0.34
N GLY A 187 11.73 6.34 -0.29
CA GLY A 187 12.47 5.60 -1.31
C GLY A 187 13.89 6.15 -1.42
N ASN A 188 14.27 6.64 -2.61
CA ASN A 188 15.54 7.35 -2.83
C ASN A 188 15.41 8.87 -2.92
N THR A 189 14.19 9.42 -2.81
CA THR A 189 13.91 10.85 -2.98
C THR A 189 14.06 11.60 -1.66
N PRO A 190 14.90 12.64 -1.57
CA PRO A 190 14.98 13.51 -0.38
C PRO A 190 13.65 14.17 -0.06
N ILE A 191 13.32 14.31 1.23
CA ILE A 191 12.04 14.90 1.65
C ILE A 191 11.87 16.36 1.21
N SER A 192 12.96 17.08 0.92
CA SER A 192 12.92 18.45 0.40
C SER A 192 12.23 18.55 -0.97
N ALA A 193 12.23 17.48 -1.76
CA ALA A 193 11.58 17.45 -3.08
C ALA A 193 10.04 17.45 -3.00
N PHE A 194 9.47 17.17 -1.82
CA PHE A 194 8.03 17.11 -1.57
C PHE A 194 7.48 18.42 -0.97
N GLY A 195 8.33 19.44 -0.74
CA GLY A 195 7.89 20.75 -0.27
C GLY A 195 7.05 20.67 1.01
N THR A 196 5.85 21.25 0.99
CA THR A 196 4.94 21.32 2.15
C THR A 196 4.14 20.03 2.42
N ASP A 197 4.25 19.03 1.54
CA ASP A 197 3.54 17.76 1.67
C ASP A 197 4.15 16.86 2.74
N ILE A 198 5.38 17.16 3.17
CA ILE A 198 6.07 16.44 4.25
C ILE A 198 6.38 17.42 5.39
N ARG A 199 6.07 16.99 6.62
CA ARG A 199 6.39 17.73 7.84
C ARG A 199 7.01 16.78 8.84
N TYR A 200 8.14 17.16 9.42
CA TYR A 200 8.82 16.31 10.40
C TYR A 200 9.28 17.10 11.62
N THR A 201 9.44 16.41 12.73
CA THR A 201 10.06 16.92 13.95
C THR A 201 10.93 15.84 14.53
N LEU A 202 12.17 16.19 14.86
CA LEU A 202 13.13 15.31 15.51
C LEU A 202 13.11 15.57 17.00
N TYR A 203 13.04 14.51 17.77
CA TYR A 203 13.06 14.53 19.22
C TYR A 203 14.31 13.81 19.71
N PRO A 204 15.24 14.51 20.40
CA PRO A 204 16.36 13.84 21.03
C PRO A 204 15.89 12.92 22.17
N PRO A 205 16.75 12.00 22.65
CA PRO A 205 16.48 11.16 23.81
C PRO A 205 15.92 11.95 24.99
N GLY A 206 14.83 11.45 25.58
CA GLY A 206 14.18 12.05 26.74
C GLY A 206 13.35 13.31 26.48
N ALA A 207 13.30 13.81 25.24
CA ALA A 207 12.47 14.96 24.90
C ALA A 207 10.98 14.69 25.11
N VAL A 208 10.26 15.72 25.57
CA VAL A 208 8.80 15.64 25.77
C VAL A 208 8.10 15.69 24.42
N VAL A 209 7.33 14.65 24.11
CA VAL A 209 6.62 14.48 22.83
C VAL A 209 5.10 14.60 22.96
N SER A 210 4.58 14.71 24.18
CA SER A 210 3.14 14.69 24.48
C SER A 210 2.36 15.86 23.84
N GLY A 211 3.02 16.97 23.50
CA GLY A 211 2.41 18.11 22.82
C GLY A 211 2.18 17.89 21.32
N ASP A 212 2.74 16.84 20.74
CA ASP A 212 2.62 16.53 19.31
C ASP A 212 1.53 15.47 19.09
N ALA A 213 0.53 15.80 18.27
CA ALA A 213 -0.57 14.89 17.97
C ALA A 213 -0.12 13.61 17.24
N ARG A 214 1.05 13.64 16.57
CA ARG A 214 1.60 12.49 15.85
C ARG A 214 2.15 11.42 16.79
N THR A 215 2.32 11.73 18.07
CA THR A 215 2.73 10.79 19.12
C THR A 215 1.55 10.25 19.92
N GLU A 216 0.31 10.62 19.56
CA GLU A 216 -0.88 10.00 20.13
C GLU A 216 -0.95 8.52 19.74
N ASN A 217 -1.27 7.67 20.72
CA ASN A 217 -1.41 6.24 20.50
C ASN A 217 -2.80 5.92 19.95
N TRP A 218 -2.89 5.78 18.63
CA TRP A 218 -4.12 5.41 17.95
C TRP A 218 -4.12 3.93 17.60
N PHE A 219 -5.14 3.21 18.05
CA PHE A 219 -5.38 1.83 17.70
C PHE A 219 -6.32 1.76 16.50
N ASN A 220 -5.91 1.06 15.44
CA ASN A 220 -6.81 0.74 14.33
C ASN A 220 -7.55 -0.57 14.64
N SER A 221 -8.88 -0.54 14.57
CA SER A 221 -9.70 -1.74 14.81
C SER A 221 -9.53 -2.74 13.66
N PRO A 222 -9.22 -4.02 13.94
CA PRO A 222 -9.01 -5.02 12.90
C PRO A 222 -10.29 -5.35 12.12
N GLU A 223 -11.46 -5.14 12.73
CA GLU A 223 -12.77 -5.41 12.13
C GLU A 223 -13.11 -4.43 10.99
N VAL A 224 -12.46 -3.26 10.96
CA VAL A 224 -12.74 -2.21 9.99
C VAL A 224 -11.43 -1.66 9.42
N GLY A 225 -11.04 -2.18 8.26
CA GLY A 225 -9.83 -1.71 7.58
C GLY A 225 -9.64 -2.24 6.16
N ASN A 226 -8.75 -1.58 5.44
CA ASN A 226 -8.16 -2.06 4.19
C ASN A 226 -7.24 -3.24 4.54
N THR A 227 -7.69 -4.47 4.28
CA THR A 227 -6.81 -5.65 4.39
C THR A 227 -5.72 -5.52 3.33
N GLY A 228 -4.53 -6.10 3.55
CA GLY A 228 -3.36 -6.03 2.62
C GLY A 228 -3.60 -6.53 1.18
N SER A 229 -4.85 -6.87 0.84
CA SER A 229 -5.39 -7.24 -0.46
C SER A 229 -6.06 -6.08 -1.23
N GLY A 230 -6.06 -4.84 -0.73
CA GLY A 230 -6.51 -3.65 -1.47
C GLY A 230 -8.02 -3.37 -1.42
N THR A 231 -8.72 -3.75 -0.34
CA THR A 231 -10.16 -3.48 -0.18
C THR A 231 -10.44 -2.10 0.41
N ALA A 232 -11.55 -1.49 -0.01
CA ALA A 232 -11.99 -0.13 0.30
C ALA A 232 -12.34 0.15 1.77
N GLY A 233 -12.42 -0.89 2.61
CA GLY A 233 -13.20 -0.92 3.85
C GLY A 233 -14.47 -1.75 3.72
N LEU A 234 -15.35 -1.66 4.72
CA LEU A 234 -16.65 -2.34 4.73
C LEU A 234 -17.68 -1.59 3.87
N ASP A 235 -18.34 -2.27 2.94
CA ASP A 235 -19.39 -1.67 2.10
C ASP A 235 -20.66 -1.45 2.92
N LEU A 236 -21.13 -0.20 3.01
CA LEU A 236 -22.36 0.14 3.70
C LEU A 236 -23.60 -0.04 2.80
N GLY A 237 -23.43 -0.38 1.52
CA GLY A 237 -24.52 -0.72 0.61
C GLY A 237 -25.38 -1.87 1.13
N SER A 238 -24.76 -2.90 1.73
CA SER A 238 -25.48 -4.02 2.34
C SER A 238 -26.19 -3.68 3.66
N SER A 239 -25.84 -2.57 4.31
CA SER A 239 -26.53 -2.07 5.51
C SER A 239 -27.67 -1.10 5.21
N GLY A 240 -27.83 -0.73 3.93
CA GLY A 240 -28.96 0.06 3.47
C GLY A 240 -30.21 -0.80 3.39
N PRO A 241 -31.40 -0.22 3.57
CA PRO A 241 -32.62 -1.00 3.45
C PRO A 241 -32.83 -1.48 2.00
N GLU A 242 -33.39 -2.68 1.81
CA GLU A 242 -33.60 -3.29 0.50
C GLU A 242 -34.96 -2.89 -0.11
N THR A 243 -35.04 -2.80 -1.44
CA THR A 243 -36.32 -2.64 -2.13
C THR A 243 -36.99 -4.01 -2.25
N VAL A 244 -38.16 -4.18 -1.64
CA VAL A 244 -38.99 -5.39 -1.70
C VAL A 244 -40.31 -5.07 -2.43
N SER A 245 -40.99 -6.09 -2.95
CA SER A 245 -42.25 -5.95 -3.69
C SER A 245 -43.25 -7.02 -3.32
N ILE A 246 -44.53 -6.75 -3.57
CA ILE A 246 -45.58 -7.79 -3.50
C ILE A 246 -45.37 -8.82 -4.62
N ILE A 247 -45.55 -10.10 -4.31
CA ILE A 247 -45.58 -11.19 -5.30
C ILE A 247 -47.03 -11.67 -5.40
N ALA A 248 -47.69 -11.45 -6.55
CA ALA A 248 -49.04 -11.92 -6.83
C ALA A 248 -49.31 -11.99 -8.34
N ASP A 249 -50.20 -12.88 -8.78
CA ASP A 249 -50.64 -12.99 -10.18
C ASP A 249 -51.55 -11.81 -10.59
N ALA A 250 -52.34 -11.31 -9.65
CA ALA A 250 -53.21 -10.14 -9.84
C ALA A 250 -53.39 -9.36 -8.54
N LEU A 251 -53.68 -8.06 -8.66
CA LEU A 251 -54.04 -7.18 -7.55
C LEU A 251 -55.44 -6.61 -7.78
N VAL A 252 -56.28 -6.61 -6.75
CA VAL A 252 -57.54 -5.87 -6.72
C VAL A 252 -57.35 -4.62 -5.89
N VAL A 253 -57.52 -3.46 -6.51
CA VAL A 253 -57.51 -2.17 -5.80
C VAL A 253 -58.93 -1.67 -5.63
N SER A 254 -59.33 -1.26 -4.44
CA SER A 254 -60.66 -0.70 -4.16
C SER A 254 -60.65 0.16 -2.89
N GLY A 255 -61.05 1.41 -2.99
CA GLY A 255 -60.97 2.36 -1.88
C GLY A 255 -59.54 2.47 -1.35
N ASN A 256 -59.35 2.18 -0.06
CA ASN A 256 -58.02 2.20 0.57
C ASN A 256 -57.31 0.84 0.52
N ALA A 257 -57.90 -0.19 -0.08
CA ALA A 257 -57.40 -1.56 -0.03
C ALA A 257 -56.69 -1.97 -1.33
N ILE A 258 -55.61 -2.73 -1.17
CA ILE A 258 -54.91 -3.49 -2.21
C ILE A 258 -54.93 -4.96 -1.78
N THR A 259 -55.68 -5.80 -2.49
CA THR A 259 -55.85 -7.22 -2.17
C THR A 259 -55.14 -8.08 -3.22
N LEU A 260 -54.31 -9.02 -2.76
CA LEU A 260 -53.64 -9.99 -3.62
C LEU A 260 -54.63 -11.06 -4.06
N VAL A 261 -54.57 -11.45 -5.33
CA VAL A 261 -55.34 -12.56 -5.90
C VAL A 261 -54.37 -13.53 -6.54
N ASP A 262 -54.36 -14.77 -6.03
CA ASP A 262 -53.66 -15.90 -6.64
C ASP A 262 -54.57 -16.52 -7.71
N VAL A 263 -54.10 -16.60 -8.96
CA VAL A 263 -54.89 -17.07 -10.11
C VAL A 263 -54.33 -18.41 -10.63
N SER A 264 -53.29 -18.96 -10.01
CA SER A 264 -52.62 -20.17 -10.48
C SER A 264 -53.03 -21.43 -9.71
N SER A 265 -53.31 -22.52 -10.42
CA SER A 265 -53.48 -23.86 -9.84
C SER A 265 -52.14 -24.53 -9.46
N SER A 266 -51.04 -23.78 -9.46
CA SER A 266 -49.66 -24.29 -9.30
C SER A 266 -48.97 -23.87 -8.00
N GLY A 267 -49.67 -23.20 -7.07
CA GLY A 267 -49.16 -22.95 -5.72
C GLY A 267 -48.00 -21.97 -5.65
N GLY A 268 -48.10 -20.84 -6.35
CA GLY A 268 -47.25 -19.68 -6.05
C GLY A 268 -47.89 -18.90 -4.91
N ASP A 269 -47.32 -18.95 -3.71
CA ASP A 269 -47.89 -18.25 -2.55
C ASP A 269 -47.86 -16.74 -2.80
N ALA A 270 -49.04 -16.14 -3.00
CA ALA A 270 -49.17 -14.69 -3.04
C ALA A 270 -48.76 -14.10 -1.68
N GLU A 271 -47.68 -13.32 -1.65
CA GLU A 271 -47.00 -12.91 -0.41
C GLU A 271 -46.84 -11.39 -0.33
N ILE A 272 -47.20 -10.85 0.84
CA ILE A 272 -46.86 -9.49 1.27
C ILE A 272 -45.54 -9.58 2.05
N PRO A 273 -44.52 -8.74 1.75
CA PRO A 273 -43.25 -8.77 2.47
C PRO A 273 -43.42 -8.71 4.00
N PRO A 274 -42.79 -9.63 4.77
CA PRO A 274 -42.97 -9.69 6.23
C PRO A 274 -42.56 -8.42 6.99
N SER A 275 -41.67 -7.61 6.42
CA SER A 275 -41.22 -6.34 7.00
C SER A 275 -42.24 -5.21 6.88
N TRP A 276 -43.29 -5.37 6.08
CA TRP A 276 -44.30 -4.34 5.87
C TRP A 276 -45.32 -4.32 7.00
N THR A 277 -45.28 -3.26 7.79
CA THR A 277 -46.22 -2.99 8.90
C THR A 277 -46.87 -1.62 8.73
N ALA A 278 -47.89 -1.33 9.56
CA ALA A 278 -48.50 -0.01 9.61
C ALA A 278 -47.44 1.09 9.83
N GLY A 279 -47.37 2.04 8.89
CA GLY A 279 -46.34 3.10 8.84
C GLY A 279 -45.39 3.00 7.63
N THR A 280 -45.27 1.83 7.02
CA THR A 280 -44.38 1.60 5.86
C THR A 280 -44.83 2.42 4.66
N VAL A 281 -43.89 3.08 3.97
CA VAL A 281 -44.19 3.82 2.73
C VAL A 281 -43.88 2.93 1.53
N ILE A 282 -44.87 2.79 0.65
CA ILE A 282 -44.81 1.99 -0.57
C ILE A 282 -45.12 2.85 -1.79
N THR A 283 -44.64 2.41 -2.95
CA THR A 283 -44.95 2.98 -4.27
C THR A 283 -45.91 2.03 -4.97
N VAL A 284 -47.05 2.57 -5.44
CA VAL A 284 -48.11 1.78 -6.09
C VAL A 284 -48.31 2.30 -7.51
N LEU A 285 -47.98 1.47 -8.50
CA LEU A 285 -48.35 1.68 -9.89
C LEU A 285 -49.61 0.86 -10.17
N ALA A 286 -50.74 1.54 -10.31
CA ALA A 286 -52.05 0.93 -10.58
C ALA A 286 -52.62 1.44 -11.92
N PRO A 287 -52.26 0.82 -13.06
CA PRO A 287 -52.66 1.33 -14.38
C PRO A 287 -54.17 1.41 -14.57
N ASP A 288 -54.63 2.42 -15.30
CA ASP A 288 -56.01 2.57 -15.76
C ASP A 288 -56.04 2.92 -17.26
N SER A 289 -57.22 2.84 -17.88
CA SER A 289 -57.44 3.09 -19.30
C SER A 289 -58.02 4.49 -19.52
N PHE A 290 -57.24 5.33 -20.19
CA PHE A 290 -57.57 6.71 -20.49
C PHE A 290 -57.79 6.91 -22.00
N THR A 291 -58.66 7.84 -22.38
CA THR A 291 -58.74 8.29 -23.79
C THR A 291 -57.88 9.55 -23.94
N VAL A 292 -56.92 9.52 -24.86
CA VAL A 292 -56.01 10.63 -25.14
C VAL A 292 -56.34 11.29 -26.48
N VAL A 293 -56.40 12.61 -26.50
CA VAL A 293 -56.60 13.42 -27.72
C VAL A 293 -55.57 14.54 -27.75
N SER A 294 -54.97 14.83 -28.90
CA SER A 294 -54.09 15.99 -29.02
C SER A 294 -54.90 17.25 -29.26
N SER A 295 -54.79 18.24 -28.38
CA SER A 295 -55.45 19.54 -28.56
C SER A 295 -54.63 20.64 -27.92
N GLY A 296 -54.50 21.78 -28.61
CA GLY A 296 -53.81 22.96 -28.09
C GLY A 296 -52.33 22.74 -27.76
N GLY A 297 -51.68 21.72 -28.35
CA GLY A 297 -50.31 21.34 -28.02
C GLY A 297 -50.17 20.49 -26.75
N TYR A 298 -51.26 19.93 -26.23
CA TYR A 298 -51.27 18.99 -25.09
C TYR A 298 -51.80 17.62 -25.51
N SER A 299 -51.31 16.57 -24.85
CA SER A 299 -52.06 15.31 -24.72
C SER A 299 -53.15 15.51 -23.67
N VAL A 300 -54.40 15.68 -24.12
CA VAL A 300 -55.58 15.83 -23.23
C VAL A 300 -56.06 14.45 -22.80
N ILE A 301 -56.10 14.20 -21.50
CA ILE A 301 -56.38 12.89 -20.90
C ILE A 301 -57.80 12.89 -20.35
N TYR A 302 -58.66 12.03 -20.90
CA TYR A 302 -60.08 11.86 -20.52
C TYR A 302 -60.34 10.56 -19.77
N GLY A 303 -61.24 10.62 -18.78
CA GLY A 303 -61.68 9.46 -17.98
C GLY A 303 -60.74 9.13 -16.82
N GLY A 304 -61.21 8.39 -15.80
CA GLY A 304 -60.37 7.84 -14.71
C GLY A 304 -59.65 8.83 -13.78
N ILE A 305 -59.73 10.14 -14.02
CA ILE A 305 -58.96 11.15 -13.27
C ILE A 305 -59.50 11.51 -11.88
N GLU A 306 -60.67 10.99 -11.50
CA GLU A 306 -61.29 11.33 -10.21
C GLU A 306 -60.52 10.76 -9.02
N GLU A 307 -59.88 9.60 -9.20
CA GLU A 307 -58.95 8.97 -8.23
C GLU A 307 -57.77 9.88 -7.87
N LEU A 308 -57.38 10.78 -8.78
CA LEU A 308 -56.30 11.73 -8.55
C LEU A 308 -56.73 12.90 -7.64
N ALA A 309 -58.03 13.24 -7.56
CA ALA A 309 -58.53 14.50 -7.00
C ALA A 309 -57.78 15.74 -7.57
N PRO A 310 -57.83 15.96 -8.90
CA PRO A 310 -56.93 16.88 -9.58
C PRO A 310 -57.22 18.35 -9.25
N VAL A 311 -56.16 19.13 -9.04
CA VAL A 311 -56.18 20.59 -8.96
C VAL A 311 -55.08 21.18 -9.84
N VAL A 312 -55.30 22.37 -10.40
CA VAL A 312 -54.26 23.04 -11.21
C VAL A 312 -53.03 23.32 -10.36
N GLY A 313 -51.85 22.96 -10.86
CA GLY A 313 -50.59 23.06 -10.12
C GLY A 313 -50.21 21.82 -9.32
N LEU A 314 -51.05 20.78 -9.29
CA LEU A 314 -50.76 19.52 -8.59
C LEU A 314 -49.61 18.75 -9.26
N PRO A 315 -48.51 18.43 -8.55
CA PRO A 315 -47.46 17.57 -9.06
C PRO A 315 -47.91 16.11 -9.16
N VAL A 316 -47.65 15.48 -10.30
CA VAL A 316 -48.07 14.11 -10.62
C VAL A 316 -46.94 13.32 -11.27
N THR A 317 -46.95 12.00 -11.12
CA THR A 317 -46.04 11.11 -11.85
C THR A 317 -46.87 10.21 -12.76
N LEU A 318 -46.56 10.28 -14.06
CA LEU A 318 -47.15 9.43 -15.10
C LEU A 318 -46.16 8.32 -15.44
N ASN A 319 -46.57 7.06 -15.32
CA ASN A 319 -45.77 5.92 -15.76
C ASN A 319 -46.36 5.32 -17.04
N TYR A 320 -45.61 5.39 -18.15
CA TYR A 320 -46.01 4.82 -19.45
C TYR A 320 -44.84 4.11 -20.11
N ASN A 321 -45.07 2.86 -20.56
CA ASN A 321 -44.04 1.97 -21.12
C ASN A 321 -42.77 1.86 -20.26
N GLY A 322 -42.93 1.84 -18.93
CA GLY A 322 -41.82 1.72 -17.97
C GLY A 322 -41.02 3.00 -17.74
N ASN A 323 -41.44 4.15 -18.30
CA ASN A 323 -40.81 5.45 -18.05
C ASN A 323 -41.69 6.30 -17.14
N ASP A 324 -41.07 6.90 -16.11
CA ASP A 324 -41.70 7.87 -15.22
C ASP A 324 -41.51 9.30 -15.75
N TYR A 325 -42.62 10.03 -15.84
CA TYR A 325 -42.66 11.44 -16.19
C TYR A 325 -43.22 12.24 -15.02
N ASP A 326 -42.36 13.03 -14.38
CA ASP A 326 -42.75 13.98 -13.35
C ASP A 326 -43.31 15.25 -14.00
N LEU A 327 -44.60 15.49 -13.79
CA LEU A 327 -45.39 16.49 -14.49
C LEU A 327 -46.23 17.31 -13.48
N VAL A 328 -46.90 18.34 -13.99
CA VAL A 328 -47.81 19.19 -13.21
C VAL A 328 -49.13 19.30 -13.96
N VAL A 329 -50.26 19.20 -13.24
CA VAL A 329 -51.59 19.43 -13.80
C VAL A 329 -51.70 20.88 -14.27
N ALA A 330 -51.75 21.08 -15.59
CA ALA A 330 -51.81 22.38 -16.25
C ALA A 330 -53.24 22.92 -16.32
N THR A 331 -54.19 22.08 -16.73
CA THR A 331 -55.63 22.37 -16.65
C THR A 331 -56.40 21.16 -16.13
N TYR A 332 -57.51 21.42 -15.45
CA TYR A 332 -58.49 20.42 -15.06
C TYR A 332 -59.89 20.94 -15.40
N ALA A 333 -60.66 20.12 -16.10
CA ALA A 333 -62.08 20.33 -16.34
C ALA A 333 -62.87 19.21 -15.66
N PRO A 334 -63.71 19.51 -14.66
CA PRO A 334 -64.53 18.50 -13.99
C PRO A 334 -65.57 17.91 -14.95
N GLY A 335 -65.97 16.67 -14.68
CA GLY A 335 -67.07 16.05 -15.41
C GLY A 335 -68.36 16.81 -15.13
N VAL A 336 -69.07 17.23 -16.18
CA VAL A 336 -70.39 17.85 -16.05
C VAL A 336 -71.41 16.84 -16.57
N PRO A 337 -72.34 16.35 -15.73
CA PRO A 337 -73.37 15.43 -16.19
C PRO A 337 -74.25 16.10 -17.24
N ALA A 338 -74.80 15.32 -18.17
CA ALA A 338 -75.75 15.85 -19.14
C ALA A 338 -76.95 16.47 -18.42
N VAL A 339 -77.36 17.67 -18.84
CA VAL A 339 -78.63 18.26 -18.42
C VAL A 339 -79.68 17.79 -19.42
N PRO A 340 -80.67 16.96 -19.01
CA PRO A 340 -81.65 16.41 -19.95
C PRO A 340 -82.39 17.52 -20.71
N GLY A 341 -82.50 17.39 -22.03
CA GLY A 341 -83.38 18.21 -22.86
C GLY A 341 -84.85 17.80 -22.71
N VAL A 342 -85.77 18.71 -23.08
CA VAL A 342 -87.22 18.45 -23.05
C VAL A 342 -87.67 17.86 -24.39
N GLY A 343 -88.35 16.71 -24.34
CA GLY A 343 -88.79 15.96 -25.53
C GLY A 343 -87.64 15.28 -26.30
N GLY A 344 -87.97 14.53 -27.35
CA GLY A 344 -87.02 13.77 -28.18
C GLY A 344 -86.96 12.27 -27.86
N SER A 345 -86.31 11.49 -28.73
CA SER A 345 -86.09 10.04 -28.58
C SER A 345 -84.75 9.62 -29.17
N SER A 346 -84.08 8.66 -28.54
CA SER A 346 -82.79 8.11 -29.00
C SER A 346 -82.90 7.46 -30.38
N ALA A 347 -81.92 7.70 -31.26
CA ALA A 347 -81.74 6.85 -32.43
C ALA A 347 -81.20 5.48 -31.99
N THR A 348 -81.80 4.39 -32.48
CA THR A 348 -81.41 3.04 -32.04
C THR A 348 -81.24 2.07 -33.20
N ILE A 349 -80.34 1.10 -33.01
CA ILE A 349 -80.28 -0.17 -33.74
C ILE A 349 -80.63 -1.25 -32.72
N THR A 350 -81.68 -2.03 -32.98
CA THR A 350 -82.08 -3.12 -32.10
C THR A 350 -81.96 -4.46 -32.84
N ALA A 351 -81.20 -5.39 -32.27
CA ALA A 351 -81.08 -6.75 -32.77
C ALA A 351 -82.46 -7.44 -32.83
N SER A 352 -82.70 -8.24 -33.85
CA SER A 352 -83.93 -9.03 -33.96
C SER A 352 -83.95 -10.25 -33.04
N ALA A 353 -82.77 -10.76 -32.66
CA ALA A 353 -82.59 -11.94 -31.82
C ALA A 353 -81.43 -11.77 -30.84
N ALA A 354 -81.32 -12.67 -29.86
CA ALA A 354 -80.17 -12.74 -28.96
C ALA A 354 -78.91 -13.20 -29.71
N PRO A 355 -77.70 -12.79 -29.27
CA PRO A 355 -76.46 -13.29 -29.84
C PRO A 355 -76.39 -14.82 -29.78
N THR A 356 -75.99 -15.46 -30.88
CA THR A 356 -75.85 -16.92 -30.95
C THR A 356 -74.52 -17.42 -30.40
N THR A 357 -73.54 -16.53 -30.26
CA THR A 357 -72.24 -16.77 -29.65
C THR A 357 -71.71 -15.51 -28.98
N TYR A 358 -70.87 -15.68 -27.96
CA TYR A 358 -70.03 -14.62 -27.38
C TYR A 358 -68.56 -14.80 -27.72
N ASP A 359 -68.21 -15.89 -28.42
CA ASP A 359 -66.85 -16.22 -28.84
C ASP A 359 -66.61 -15.90 -30.31
N PHE A 360 -65.76 -14.90 -30.55
CA PHE A 360 -65.31 -14.46 -31.87
C PHE A 360 -63.81 -14.67 -32.09
N SER A 361 -63.15 -15.46 -31.24
CA SER A 361 -61.71 -15.75 -31.36
C SER A 361 -61.36 -16.55 -32.62
N SER A 362 -62.25 -17.43 -33.07
CA SER A 362 -62.05 -18.30 -34.24
C SER A 362 -62.67 -17.77 -35.53
N ALA A 363 -63.66 -16.89 -35.43
CA ALA A 363 -64.34 -16.25 -36.57
C ALA A 363 -64.61 -14.76 -36.27
N PRO A 364 -63.58 -13.90 -36.37
CA PRO A 364 -63.72 -12.47 -36.11
C PRO A 364 -64.72 -11.81 -37.05
N VAL A 365 -65.52 -10.90 -36.54
CA VAL A 365 -66.47 -10.11 -37.34
C VAL A 365 -66.21 -8.62 -37.17
N THR A 366 -66.30 -7.87 -38.26
CA THR A 366 -66.17 -6.41 -38.24
C THR A 366 -67.34 -5.79 -38.98
N PHE A 367 -67.92 -4.76 -38.39
CA PHE A 367 -68.98 -3.96 -38.98
C PHE A 367 -68.74 -2.49 -38.63
N SER A 368 -69.44 -1.58 -39.29
CA SER A 368 -69.28 -0.15 -39.05
C SER A 368 -70.63 0.50 -38.80
N LEU A 369 -70.68 1.42 -37.84
CA LEU A 369 -71.83 2.26 -37.53
C LEU A 369 -71.51 3.69 -37.92
N SER A 370 -72.36 4.35 -38.69
CA SER A 370 -72.21 5.77 -39.02
C SER A 370 -73.26 6.60 -38.30
N TRP A 371 -72.79 7.56 -37.51
CA TRP A 371 -73.58 8.43 -36.64
C TRP A 371 -73.05 9.87 -36.72
N GLN A 372 -73.95 10.83 -36.95
CA GLN A 372 -73.63 12.27 -37.07
C GLN A 372 -72.47 12.59 -38.04
N GLY A 373 -72.38 11.85 -39.15
CA GLY A 373 -71.36 12.06 -40.18
C GLY A 373 -70.01 11.38 -39.91
N THR A 374 -69.85 10.69 -38.78
CA THR A 374 -68.64 9.93 -38.42
C THR A 374 -68.92 8.42 -38.47
N THR A 375 -68.00 7.65 -39.05
CA THR A 375 -68.07 6.18 -39.11
C THR A 375 -67.19 5.57 -38.02
N TYR A 376 -67.79 4.71 -37.19
CA TYR A 376 -67.15 3.98 -36.11
C TYR A 376 -67.02 2.50 -36.49
N PRO A 377 -65.80 1.97 -36.67
CA PRO A 377 -65.60 0.55 -36.86
C PRO A 377 -65.76 -0.20 -35.53
N VAL A 378 -66.45 -1.34 -35.56
CA VAL A 378 -66.60 -2.25 -34.43
C VAL A 378 -66.08 -3.62 -34.86
N SER A 379 -65.07 -4.11 -34.16
CA SER A 379 -64.43 -5.40 -34.41
C SER A 379 -64.59 -6.31 -33.19
N LEU A 380 -65.11 -7.50 -33.43
CA LEU A 380 -65.27 -8.55 -32.43
C LEU A 380 -64.31 -9.68 -32.78
N VAL A 381 -63.31 -9.91 -31.94
CA VAL A 381 -62.14 -10.77 -32.27
C VAL A 381 -61.75 -11.76 -31.16
N THR A 382 -62.48 -11.77 -30.05
CA THR A 382 -62.15 -12.58 -28.86
C THR A 382 -63.41 -13.19 -28.23
N ASN A 383 -63.24 -13.94 -27.15
CA ASN A 383 -64.34 -14.47 -26.35
C ASN A 383 -64.78 -13.49 -25.26
N TYR A 384 -65.99 -12.97 -25.39
CA TYR A 384 -66.58 -12.01 -24.45
C TYR A 384 -67.35 -12.68 -23.31
N VAL A 385 -67.51 -14.01 -23.35
CA VAL A 385 -68.10 -14.91 -22.33
C VAL A 385 -69.58 -14.68 -22.04
N THR A 386 -70.05 -13.43 -21.95
CA THR A 386 -71.40 -13.04 -21.55
C THR A 386 -71.93 -11.88 -22.39
N MET A 387 -73.24 -11.64 -22.34
CA MET A 387 -73.88 -10.45 -22.90
C MET A 387 -73.27 -9.15 -22.36
N SER A 388 -72.97 -9.11 -21.06
CA SER A 388 -72.35 -7.94 -20.42
C SER A 388 -70.96 -7.64 -21.01
N GLY A 389 -70.14 -8.68 -21.20
CA GLY A 389 -68.83 -8.56 -21.84
C GLY A 389 -68.91 -8.06 -23.29
N LEU A 390 -69.89 -8.55 -24.06
CA LEU A 390 -70.14 -8.11 -25.43
C LEU A 390 -70.62 -6.65 -25.49
N VAL A 391 -71.57 -6.27 -24.63
CA VAL A 391 -72.09 -4.89 -24.51
C VAL A 391 -70.98 -3.91 -24.11
N SER A 392 -70.15 -4.27 -23.14
CA SER A 392 -69.02 -3.44 -22.70
C SER A 392 -67.99 -3.23 -23.82
N SER A 393 -67.65 -4.32 -24.54
CA SER A 393 -66.71 -4.27 -25.68
C SER A 393 -67.21 -3.39 -26.83
N ILE A 394 -68.51 -3.48 -27.18
CA ILE A 394 -69.07 -2.64 -28.24
C ILE A 394 -69.15 -1.18 -27.78
N THR A 395 -69.54 -0.94 -26.52
CA THR A 395 -69.63 0.42 -25.97
C THR A 395 -68.27 1.11 -25.94
N SER A 396 -67.20 0.41 -25.57
CA SER A 396 -65.84 0.97 -25.53
C SER A 396 -65.33 1.35 -26.92
N GLN A 397 -65.66 0.55 -27.95
CA GLN A 397 -65.33 0.84 -29.35
C GLN A 397 -66.15 1.99 -29.96
N LEU A 398 -67.28 2.33 -29.33
CA LEU A 398 -68.10 3.50 -29.69
C LEU A 398 -67.78 4.73 -28.83
N SER A 399 -66.71 4.70 -28.03
CA SER A 399 -66.26 5.85 -27.22
C SER A 399 -66.09 7.11 -28.08
N GLY A 400 -66.63 8.23 -27.60
CA GLY A 400 -66.62 9.51 -28.33
C GLY A 400 -67.81 9.72 -29.28
N SER A 401 -68.60 8.68 -29.58
CA SER A 401 -69.78 8.80 -30.46
C SER A 401 -71.05 9.31 -29.77
N GLY A 402 -71.12 9.19 -28.43
CA GLY A 402 -72.35 9.38 -27.66
C GLY A 402 -73.34 8.21 -27.75
N LEU A 403 -73.01 7.15 -28.50
CA LEU A 403 -73.75 5.89 -28.55
C LEU A 403 -73.17 4.89 -27.55
N VAL A 404 -74.04 4.10 -26.95
CA VAL A 404 -73.71 2.99 -26.06
C VAL A 404 -74.46 1.74 -26.50
N ALA A 405 -73.86 0.57 -26.27
CA ALA A 405 -74.57 -0.69 -26.37
C ALA A 405 -75.27 -1.00 -25.04
N ARG A 406 -76.40 -1.69 -25.13
CA ARG A 406 -77.24 -2.08 -23.98
C ARG A 406 -77.86 -3.44 -24.24
N ASP A 407 -78.06 -4.19 -23.17
CA ASP A 407 -78.92 -5.37 -23.21
C ASP A 407 -80.39 -4.92 -23.11
N ASN A 408 -81.17 -5.25 -24.12
CA ASN A 408 -82.62 -5.06 -24.15
C ASN A 408 -83.31 -6.42 -24.18
N SER A 409 -83.48 -7.01 -23.00
CA SER A 409 -84.17 -8.29 -22.79
C SER A 409 -83.54 -9.45 -23.61
N GLY A 410 -82.22 -9.59 -23.52
CA GLY A 410 -81.42 -10.60 -24.22
C GLY A 410 -81.02 -10.23 -25.64
N ARG A 411 -81.37 -9.02 -26.12
CA ARG A 411 -81.04 -8.54 -27.47
C ARG A 411 -80.18 -7.29 -27.38
N LEU A 412 -79.15 -7.23 -28.23
CA LEU A 412 -78.29 -6.06 -28.29
C LEU A 412 -79.05 -4.86 -28.85
N GLN A 413 -79.02 -3.74 -28.14
CA GLN A 413 -79.49 -2.45 -28.63
C GLN A 413 -78.34 -1.44 -28.56
N ILE A 414 -78.12 -0.70 -29.64
CA ILE A 414 -77.16 0.41 -29.68
C ILE A 414 -77.95 1.69 -29.85
N GLY A 415 -77.72 2.67 -29.00
CA GLY A 415 -78.38 3.97 -29.11
C GLY A 415 -77.70 5.03 -28.27
N GLU A 416 -78.19 6.26 -28.37
CA GLU A 416 -77.68 7.38 -27.57
C GLU A 416 -77.83 7.10 -26.07
N GLU A 417 -76.79 7.43 -25.30
CA GLU A 417 -76.71 7.13 -23.87
C GLU A 417 -77.78 7.87 -23.05
N SER A 418 -77.96 9.17 -23.28
CA SER A 418 -78.91 9.98 -22.53
C SER A 418 -79.33 11.23 -23.30
N SER A 419 -80.41 11.87 -22.84
CA SER A 419 -80.88 13.17 -23.35
C SER A 419 -79.89 14.29 -22.96
N PRO A 420 -79.64 15.32 -23.79
CA PRO A 420 -80.38 15.70 -25.00
C PRO A 420 -80.05 14.82 -26.21
N PHE A 421 -81.07 14.19 -26.79
CA PHE A 421 -80.91 13.36 -27.99
C PHE A 421 -80.61 14.26 -29.20
N ALA A 422 -79.60 13.90 -29.98
CA ALA A 422 -79.17 14.65 -31.16
C ALA A 422 -80.17 14.52 -32.33
N GLY A 423 -80.96 13.44 -32.34
CA GLY A 423 -81.88 13.11 -33.43
C GLY A 423 -81.17 12.64 -34.71
N GLY A 424 -81.90 12.02 -35.63
CA GLY A 424 -81.35 11.43 -36.86
C GLY A 424 -81.37 9.90 -36.84
N ALA A 425 -80.62 9.25 -37.73
CA ALA A 425 -80.60 7.78 -37.83
C ALA A 425 -79.18 7.24 -37.73
N ILE A 426 -79.01 6.15 -36.98
CA ILE A 426 -77.78 5.35 -37.03
C ILE A 426 -77.85 4.51 -38.31
N THR A 427 -76.84 4.63 -39.15
CA THR A 427 -76.68 3.79 -40.35
C THR A 427 -75.56 2.78 -40.11
N ASN A 428 -75.58 1.64 -40.79
CA ASN A 428 -74.63 0.57 -40.55
C ASN A 428 -74.20 -0.11 -41.86
N SER A 429 -73.03 -0.73 -41.84
CA SER A 429 -72.66 -1.77 -42.81
C SER A 429 -73.49 -3.03 -42.55
N VAL A 430 -73.25 -4.10 -43.32
CA VAL A 430 -73.82 -5.42 -43.03
C VAL A 430 -73.54 -5.78 -41.57
N LEU A 431 -74.60 -5.98 -40.78
CA LEU A 431 -74.52 -6.34 -39.36
C LEU A 431 -74.34 -7.85 -39.22
N PRO A 432 -73.50 -8.34 -38.30
CA PRO A 432 -73.31 -9.78 -38.12
C PRO A 432 -74.58 -10.44 -37.56
N ASP A 433 -75.13 -11.43 -38.29
CA ASP A 433 -76.29 -12.22 -37.86
C ASP A 433 -76.08 -12.85 -36.48
N ALA A 434 -74.84 -13.25 -36.16
CA ALA A 434 -74.47 -13.84 -34.88
C ALA A 434 -74.68 -12.90 -33.67
N VAL A 435 -74.76 -11.59 -33.91
CA VAL A 435 -74.92 -10.55 -32.87
C VAL A 435 -76.27 -9.85 -32.97
N PHE A 436 -76.73 -9.55 -34.20
CA PHE A 436 -77.92 -8.74 -34.45
C PHE A 436 -79.14 -9.53 -34.95
N GLY A 437 -78.98 -10.81 -35.29
CA GLY A 437 -80.00 -11.62 -35.95
C GLY A 437 -80.27 -11.19 -37.40
N ALA A 438 -81.15 -11.93 -38.10
CA ALA A 438 -81.37 -11.78 -39.54
C ALA A 438 -82.14 -10.52 -39.97
N ALA A 439 -82.77 -9.77 -39.05
CA ALA A 439 -83.62 -8.63 -39.39
C ALA A 439 -83.57 -7.49 -38.33
N PRO A 440 -82.39 -6.91 -38.05
CA PRO A 440 -82.26 -5.83 -37.08
C PRO A 440 -83.07 -4.59 -37.48
N VAL A 441 -83.58 -3.88 -36.49
CA VAL A 441 -84.46 -2.71 -36.70
C VAL A 441 -83.72 -1.43 -36.33
N ASN A 442 -83.57 -0.53 -37.30
CA ASN A 442 -83.07 0.83 -37.07
C ASN A 442 -84.26 1.77 -36.85
N THR A 443 -84.33 2.41 -35.68
CA THR A 443 -85.35 3.42 -35.37
C THR A 443 -84.69 4.80 -35.32
N PRO A 444 -85.07 5.76 -36.19
CA PRO A 444 -84.57 7.11 -36.13
C PRO A 444 -84.96 7.81 -34.81
N GLY A 445 -84.03 8.58 -34.26
CA GLY A 445 -84.24 9.42 -33.09
C GLY A 445 -84.82 10.79 -33.44
N VAL A 446 -85.51 11.40 -32.49
CA VAL A 446 -86.02 12.77 -32.56
C VAL A 446 -85.17 13.65 -31.65
N LYS A 447 -84.69 14.78 -32.18
CA LYS A 447 -83.84 15.72 -31.45
C LYS A 447 -84.57 16.33 -30.23
N SER A 448 -83.90 16.36 -29.08
CA SER A 448 -84.38 17.04 -27.87
C SER A 448 -84.30 18.57 -27.99
N THR A 449 -85.19 19.29 -27.29
CA THR A 449 -85.18 20.77 -27.25
C THR A 449 -84.61 21.26 -25.92
N GLY A 450 -83.52 22.03 -25.96
CA GLY A 450 -82.76 22.44 -24.76
C GLY A 450 -81.89 21.31 -24.17
N GLY A 451 -81.14 21.61 -23.11
CA GLY A 451 -80.19 20.68 -22.46
C GLY A 451 -78.73 20.88 -22.90
N THR A 452 -77.78 20.32 -22.15
CA THR A 452 -76.33 20.37 -22.41
C THR A 452 -75.75 18.96 -22.34
N ALA A 453 -74.92 18.58 -23.31
CA ALA A 453 -74.31 17.24 -23.34
C ALA A 453 -73.34 17.04 -22.16
N ALA A 454 -73.12 15.77 -21.77
CA ALA A 454 -72.15 15.45 -20.75
C ALA A 454 -70.74 15.85 -21.21
N VAL A 455 -70.01 16.57 -20.35
CA VAL A 455 -68.59 16.84 -20.53
C VAL A 455 -67.83 15.82 -19.70
N ARG A 456 -66.99 15.02 -20.35
CA ARG A 456 -66.11 14.07 -19.63
C ARG A 456 -65.03 14.84 -18.89
N ALA A 457 -64.76 14.43 -17.66
CA ALA A 457 -63.67 14.97 -16.88
C ALA A 457 -62.34 14.75 -17.62
N HIS A 458 -61.53 15.79 -17.73
CA HIS A 458 -60.21 15.71 -18.37
C HIS A 458 -59.18 16.64 -17.75
N ILE A 459 -57.91 16.30 -17.95
CA ILE A 459 -56.76 17.11 -17.56
C ILE A 459 -55.81 17.34 -18.73
N THR A 460 -54.98 18.36 -18.60
CA THR A 460 -53.74 18.50 -19.37
C THR A 460 -52.54 18.59 -18.44
N LEU A 461 -51.37 18.13 -18.89
CA LEU A 461 -50.14 18.09 -18.10
C LEU A 461 -49.05 18.98 -18.72
N ALA A 462 -48.17 19.52 -17.89
CA ALA A 462 -47.01 20.31 -18.32
C ALA A 462 -45.77 19.99 -17.47
N TYR A 463 -44.58 20.28 -18.01
CA TYR A 463 -43.31 20.13 -17.29
C TYR A 463 -43.07 21.29 -16.33
N ASN A 464 -42.49 20.99 -15.16
CA ASN A 464 -42.02 21.93 -14.13
C ASN A 464 -43.09 22.77 -13.41
N SER A 465 -44.15 23.23 -14.09
CA SER A 465 -45.23 24.03 -13.50
C SER A 465 -46.50 23.97 -14.36
N ALA A 466 -47.65 24.39 -13.82
CA ALA A 466 -48.92 24.42 -14.57
C ALA A 466 -48.89 25.29 -15.84
N ALA A 467 -48.01 26.30 -15.89
CA ALA A 467 -47.79 27.16 -17.06
C ALA A 467 -46.51 26.81 -17.85
N GLY A 468 -45.89 25.66 -17.55
CA GLY A 468 -44.67 25.20 -18.20
C GLY A 468 -44.91 24.63 -19.60
N THR A 469 -43.88 23.96 -20.15
CA THR A 469 -43.97 23.34 -21.48
C THR A 469 -45.06 22.27 -21.50
N PRO A 470 -46.02 22.33 -22.46
CA PRO A 470 -47.05 21.32 -22.61
C PRO A 470 -46.49 19.90 -22.77
N PHE A 471 -47.13 18.91 -22.15
CA PHE A 471 -46.79 17.51 -22.32
C PHE A 471 -47.53 16.92 -23.52
N THR A 472 -46.79 16.35 -24.47
CA THR A 472 -47.30 15.71 -25.71
C THR A 472 -46.80 14.29 -25.90
N GLY A 473 -46.48 13.58 -24.81
CA GLY A 473 -45.79 12.29 -24.85
C GLY A 473 -46.68 11.07 -25.09
N LEU A 474 -48.00 11.23 -25.19
CA LEU A 474 -48.95 10.11 -25.29
C LEU A 474 -49.59 10.00 -26.69
N PRO A 475 -49.67 8.80 -27.29
CA PRO A 475 -50.39 8.60 -28.55
C PRO A 475 -51.90 8.82 -28.39
N GLU A 476 -52.56 9.25 -29.47
CA GLU A 476 -54.03 9.42 -29.48
C GLU A 476 -54.77 8.08 -29.39
N GLY A 477 -55.98 8.11 -28.83
CA GLY A 477 -56.83 6.93 -28.64
C GLY A 477 -56.82 6.40 -27.21
N ASN A 478 -57.26 5.14 -27.03
CA ASN A 478 -57.25 4.51 -25.71
C ASN A 478 -55.84 4.08 -25.33
N GLN A 479 -55.33 4.65 -24.24
CA GLN A 479 -54.01 4.39 -23.68
C GLN A 479 -54.15 3.82 -22.27
N ARG A 480 -53.30 2.87 -21.90
CA ARG A 480 -53.24 2.29 -20.57
C ARG A 480 -51.94 2.72 -19.88
N PHE A 481 -52.05 3.41 -18.75
CA PHE A 481 -50.89 3.90 -17.98
C PHE A 481 -51.26 4.14 -16.51
N SER A 482 -50.26 4.28 -15.64
CA SER A 482 -50.49 4.71 -14.25
C SER A 482 -50.33 6.22 -14.14
N LEU A 483 -51.24 6.86 -13.41
CA LEU A 483 -51.18 8.28 -13.11
C LEU A 483 -51.54 8.49 -11.64
N GLY A 484 -50.57 8.96 -10.85
CA GLY A 484 -50.78 9.28 -9.44
C GLY A 484 -50.07 10.57 -9.02
N LEU A 485 -50.12 10.89 -7.74
CA LEU A 485 -49.35 12.01 -7.19
C LEU A 485 -47.85 11.76 -7.35
N PHE A 486 -47.07 12.84 -7.26
CA PHE A 486 -45.61 12.77 -7.38
C PHE A 486 -45.01 11.62 -6.56
N GLY A 487 -44.31 10.71 -7.24
CA GLY A 487 -43.66 9.53 -6.67
C GLY A 487 -44.59 8.33 -6.38
N ASN A 488 -45.89 8.42 -6.68
CA ASN A 488 -46.89 7.35 -6.47
C ASN A 488 -46.87 6.73 -5.06
N GLN A 489 -46.65 7.56 -4.03
CA GLN A 489 -46.39 7.10 -2.66
C GLN A 489 -47.67 6.94 -1.82
N PHE A 490 -47.73 5.83 -1.09
CA PHE A 490 -48.77 5.48 -0.15
C PHE A 490 -48.14 5.01 1.17
N ARG A 491 -48.82 5.22 2.30
CA ARG A 491 -48.43 4.65 3.60
C ARG A 491 -49.39 3.52 3.95
N ILE A 492 -48.85 2.39 4.36
CA ILE A 492 -49.63 1.28 4.91
C ILE A 492 -50.23 1.70 6.25
N THR A 493 -51.54 1.58 6.41
CA THR A 493 -52.23 1.82 7.68
C THR A 493 -52.56 0.52 8.41
N ASP A 494 -52.74 -0.57 7.67
CA ASP A 494 -53.03 -1.91 8.21
C ASP A 494 -52.66 -3.00 7.20
N VAL A 495 -52.34 -4.20 7.70
CA VAL A 495 -52.04 -5.39 6.89
C VAL A 495 -52.83 -6.57 7.47
N ASP A 496 -53.71 -7.16 6.65
CA ASP A 496 -54.46 -8.37 7.01
C ASP A 496 -54.30 -9.44 5.93
N SER A 497 -53.57 -10.51 6.27
CA SER A 497 -53.37 -11.71 5.45
C SER A 497 -52.93 -11.41 4.01
N GLN A 498 -53.88 -11.16 3.09
CA GLN A 498 -53.65 -10.88 1.67
C GLN A 498 -54.10 -9.46 1.25
N THR A 499 -54.42 -8.58 2.21
CA THR A 499 -54.87 -7.20 1.94
C THR A 499 -54.01 -6.19 2.68
N VAL A 500 -53.53 -5.19 1.96
CA VAL A 500 -52.86 -4.01 2.49
C VAL A 500 -53.83 -2.83 2.43
N THR A 501 -54.08 -2.19 3.57
CA THR A 501 -54.83 -0.93 3.61
C THR A 501 -53.85 0.24 3.61
N VAL A 502 -54.11 1.26 2.79
CA VAL A 502 -53.19 2.37 2.55
C VAL A 502 -53.86 3.74 2.65
N GLU A 503 -53.06 4.76 2.93
CA GLU A 503 -53.39 6.17 2.74
C GLU A 503 -52.43 6.80 1.69
N ARG A 504 -52.94 7.68 0.82
CA ARG A 504 -52.11 8.40 -0.15
C ARG A 504 -51.28 9.47 0.56
N LEU A 505 -50.02 9.62 0.15
CA LEU A 505 -49.12 10.63 0.71
C LEU A 505 -48.93 11.81 -0.25
N THR A 506 -48.76 13.00 0.31
CA THR A 506 -48.30 14.19 -0.41
C THR A 506 -46.95 14.64 0.16
N VAL A 507 -46.01 14.97 -0.73
CA VAL A 507 -44.71 15.52 -0.36
C VAL A 507 -44.74 17.04 -0.53
N THR A 508 -44.50 17.77 0.56
CA THR A 508 -44.36 19.24 0.56
C THR A 508 -42.92 19.60 0.92
N ILE A 509 -42.46 20.81 0.56
CA ILE A 509 -41.13 21.29 0.98
C ILE A 509 -41.29 22.12 2.26
N GLY A 510 -40.62 21.69 3.33
CA GLY A 510 -40.59 22.40 4.60
C GLY A 510 -39.77 23.70 4.54
N PRO A 511 -39.85 24.56 5.57
CA PRO A 511 -39.19 25.88 5.58
C PRO A 511 -37.67 25.85 5.41
N GLY A 512 -37.02 24.71 5.69
CA GLY A 512 -35.58 24.49 5.54
C GLY A 512 -35.15 23.76 4.25
N GLY A 513 -36.07 23.53 3.30
CA GLY A 513 -35.77 22.80 2.06
C GLY A 513 -35.87 21.26 2.16
N GLU A 514 -36.28 20.72 3.31
CA GLU A 514 -36.47 19.28 3.51
C GLU A 514 -37.86 18.83 2.99
N PRO A 515 -37.98 17.66 2.35
CA PRO A 515 -39.28 17.09 2.01
C PRO A 515 -40.03 16.65 3.28
N VAL A 516 -41.29 17.05 3.39
CA VAL A 516 -42.23 16.70 4.46
C VAL A 516 -43.38 15.90 3.85
N THR A 517 -43.50 14.63 4.24
CA THR A 517 -44.52 13.71 3.74
C THR A 517 -45.69 13.63 4.72
N THR A 518 -46.88 14.05 4.29
CA THR A 518 -48.12 14.00 5.08
C THR A 518 -49.20 13.19 4.38
N ALA A 519 -50.15 12.63 5.14
CA ALA A 519 -51.34 12.00 4.57
C ALA A 519 -52.14 13.02 3.75
N ASP A 520 -52.65 12.59 2.60
CA ASP A 520 -53.53 13.37 1.74
C ASP A 520 -55.00 13.06 2.04
N PRO A 521 -55.70 13.91 2.81
CA PRO A 521 -57.11 13.68 3.14
C PRO A 521 -58.06 13.92 1.96
N SER A 522 -57.57 14.47 0.84
CA SER A 522 -58.39 14.74 -0.35
C SER A 522 -58.52 13.54 -1.27
N TRP A 523 -57.77 12.46 -1.03
CA TRP A 523 -57.81 11.25 -1.84
C TRP A 523 -59.10 10.46 -1.60
N PRO A 524 -59.94 10.24 -2.63
CA PRO A 524 -61.18 9.47 -2.49
C PRO A 524 -60.99 7.94 -2.40
N GLY A 525 -59.76 7.44 -2.58
CA GLY A 525 -59.45 6.01 -2.70
C GLY A 525 -59.31 5.55 -4.15
N PHE A 526 -58.83 4.31 -4.34
CA PHE A 526 -58.76 3.61 -5.63
C PHE A 526 -60.15 3.33 -6.19
N THR A 527 -60.35 3.56 -7.48
CA THR A 527 -61.51 3.06 -8.20
C THR A 527 -61.39 1.55 -8.39
N GLU A 528 -62.43 0.79 -8.02
CA GLU A 528 -62.40 -0.67 -8.01
C GLU A 528 -61.98 -1.27 -9.37
N ARG A 529 -60.84 -1.97 -9.40
CA ARG A 529 -60.34 -2.67 -10.59
C ARG A 529 -59.41 -3.83 -10.26
N THR A 530 -59.44 -4.87 -11.09
CA THR A 530 -58.48 -5.99 -11.06
C THR A 530 -57.34 -5.72 -12.05
N LEU A 531 -56.11 -5.84 -11.60
CA LEU A 531 -54.90 -5.46 -12.31
C LEU A 531 -53.93 -6.65 -12.37
N LEU A 532 -53.55 -7.04 -13.60
CA LEU A 532 -52.51 -8.05 -13.85
C LEU A 532 -51.12 -7.41 -14.00
N ASP A 533 -51.07 -6.09 -14.14
CA ASP A 533 -49.90 -5.28 -14.49
C ASP A 533 -49.60 -4.22 -13.42
N ALA A 534 -50.18 -4.36 -12.23
CA ALA A 534 -49.89 -3.48 -11.11
C ALA A 534 -48.54 -3.84 -10.47
N THR A 535 -47.83 -2.82 -9.98
CA THR A 535 -46.57 -3.01 -9.26
C THR A 535 -46.66 -2.29 -7.92
N VAL A 536 -46.36 -3.02 -6.84
CA VAL A 536 -46.30 -2.47 -5.50
C VAL A 536 -44.92 -2.75 -4.92
N THR A 537 -44.13 -1.71 -4.75
CA THR A 537 -42.76 -1.78 -4.23
C THR A 537 -42.64 -0.95 -2.95
N GLY A 538 -41.72 -1.32 -2.08
CA GLY A 538 -41.52 -0.66 -0.81
C GLY A 538 -40.11 -0.92 -0.30
N VAL A 539 -39.75 -0.23 0.75
CA VAL A 539 -38.45 -0.40 1.40
C VAL A 539 -38.64 -1.36 2.58
N SER A 540 -37.76 -2.34 2.73
CA SER A 540 -37.70 -3.19 3.92
C SER A 540 -37.07 -2.39 5.06
N ASP A 541 -37.81 -2.19 6.15
CA ASP A 541 -37.30 -1.52 7.36
C ASP A 541 -36.56 -2.48 8.31
N ASP A 542 -36.26 -3.71 7.87
CA ASP A 542 -35.38 -4.63 8.60
C ASP A 542 -33.95 -4.09 8.57
N TYR A 543 -33.62 -3.33 9.60
CA TYR A 543 -32.39 -2.55 9.64
C TYR A 543 -31.17 -3.39 10.01
N GLU A 544 -30.37 -3.73 9.00
CA GLU A 544 -29.05 -4.32 9.23
C GLU A 544 -28.02 -3.25 9.64
N TRP A 545 -27.26 -3.54 10.70
CA TRP A 545 -26.17 -2.70 11.17
C TRP A 545 -24.84 -3.38 10.86
N LEU A 546 -23.86 -2.63 10.35
CA LEU A 546 -22.47 -3.07 10.40
C LEU A 546 -21.92 -2.79 11.79
N GLY A 547 -21.47 -3.86 12.46
CA GLY A 547 -21.12 -3.86 13.88
C GLY A 547 -22.28 -4.35 14.77
N PRO A 548 -22.16 -4.27 16.10
CA PRO A 548 -21.22 -3.43 16.84
C PRO A 548 -19.79 -3.97 16.84
N PHE A 549 -18.83 -3.09 16.56
CA PHE A 549 -17.40 -3.37 16.71
C PHE A 549 -16.85 -2.67 17.95
N LEU A 550 -15.97 -3.37 18.66
CA LEU A 550 -15.23 -2.77 19.77
C LEU A 550 -14.16 -1.81 19.22
N ALA A 551 -14.12 -0.59 19.72
CA ALA A 551 -13.19 0.42 19.20
C ALA A 551 -11.76 0.30 19.71
N CYS A 552 -11.53 -0.32 20.86
CA CYS A 552 -10.21 -0.51 21.46
C CYS A 552 -10.06 -1.96 21.96
N PRO A 553 -8.83 -2.46 22.16
CA PRO A 553 -8.60 -3.79 22.72
C PRO A 553 -9.23 -3.95 24.11
N ASP A 554 -9.45 -5.20 24.51
CA ASP A 554 -9.94 -5.49 25.85
C ASP A 554 -8.95 -5.02 26.93
N GLY A 555 -9.48 -4.52 28.05
CA GLY A 555 -8.70 -3.91 29.14
C GLY A 555 -8.14 -2.50 28.89
N GLU A 556 -8.26 -1.94 27.67
CA GLU A 556 -7.86 -0.57 27.38
C GLU A 556 -9.06 0.40 27.35
N THR A 557 -8.76 1.70 27.50
CA THR A 557 -9.77 2.77 27.45
C THR A 557 -9.41 3.82 26.43
N LEU A 558 -10.42 4.30 25.71
CA LEU A 558 -10.30 5.38 24.74
C LEU A 558 -11.00 6.64 25.22
N ASP A 559 -10.54 7.79 24.72
CA ASP A 559 -11.16 9.11 24.95
C ASP A 559 -11.62 9.80 23.66
N ALA A 560 -11.30 9.21 22.51
CA ALA A 560 -11.77 9.63 21.20
C ALA A 560 -11.78 8.45 20.23
N PHE A 561 -12.66 8.50 19.25
CA PHE A 561 -12.62 7.60 18.11
C PHE A 561 -12.79 8.37 16.79
N GLU A 562 -12.27 7.81 15.71
CA GLU A 562 -12.42 8.34 14.37
C GLU A 562 -12.92 7.27 13.42
N VAL A 563 -13.76 7.68 12.48
CA VAL A 563 -14.18 6.86 11.35
C VAL A 563 -13.79 7.53 10.05
N ASN A 564 -13.25 6.75 9.11
CA ASN A 564 -13.08 7.20 7.73
C ASN A 564 -14.23 6.66 6.88
N ILE A 565 -14.87 7.57 6.14
CA ILE A 565 -15.90 7.28 5.15
C ILE A 565 -15.32 7.56 3.78
N ASN A 566 -15.53 6.66 2.82
CA ASN A 566 -14.94 6.75 1.49
C ASN A 566 -15.98 6.43 0.40
N PHE A 567 -16.05 7.28 -0.61
CA PHE A 567 -16.86 7.09 -1.82
C PHE A 567 -15.91 6.83 -2.99
N GLN A 568 -15.56 5.55 -3.21
CA GLN A 568 -14.51 5.15 -4.17
C GLN A 568 -14.82 5.56 -5.61
N SER A 569 -16.08 5.49 -6.01
CA SER A 569 -16.56 5.80 -7.35
C SER A 569 -17.10 7.22 -7.48
N GLY A 570 -16.77 8.08 -6.51
CA GLY A 570 -17.40 9.40 -6.34
C GLY A 570 -18.84 9.32 -5.84
N LEU A 571 -19.50 10.48 -5.85
CA LEU A 571 -20.89 10.65 -5.42
C LEU A 571 -21.59 11.56 -6.44
N VAL A 572 -22.37 10.97 -7.35
CA VAL A 572 -23.01 11.66 -8.49
C VAL A 572 -24.16 10.84 -9.09
N ARG A 573 -25.16 11.51 -9.67
CA ARG A 573 -26.20 10.89 -10.50
C ARG A 573 -26.13 11.44 -11.93
N TYR A 574 -26.28 10.59 -12.95
CA TYR A 574 -26.41 11.03 -14.34
C TYR A 574 -27.87 11.04 -14.79
N THR A 575 -28.26 12.10 -15.50
CA THR A 575 -29.51 12.13 -16.28
C THR A 575 -29.35 11.31 -17.57
N ASP A 576 -30.45 10.99 -18.25
CA ASP A 576 -30.43 10.28 -19.55
C ASP A 576 -29.66 11.04 -20.65
N ALA A 577 -29.53 12.37 -20.52
CA ALA A 577 -28.71 13.21 -21.38
C ALA A 577 -27.21 13.29 -20.95
N GLY A 578 -26.78 12.48 -19.97
CA GLY A 578 -25.40 12.45 -19.46
C GLY A 578 -25.01 13.59 -18.50
N ASN A 579 -25.93 14.49 -18.13
CA ASN A 579 -25.64 15.59 -17.20
C ASN A 579 -25.49 15.11 -15.75
N LYS A 580 -24.51 15.66 -15.03
CA LYS A 580 -24.26 15.38 -13.61
C LYS A 580 -25.28 16.10 -12.72
N ARG A 581 -25.80 15.38 -11.72
CA ARG A 581 -26.66 15.88 -10.65
C ARG A 581 -26.09 15.49 -9.29
N SER A 582 -26.50 16.24 -8.26
CA SER A 582 -26.09 15.93 -6.89
C SER A 582 -26.77 14.66 -6.41
N MET A 583 -26.03 13.77 -5.77
CA MET A 583 -26.56 12.55 -5.17
C MET A 583 -26.43 12.62 -3.65
N PRO A 584 -27.53 12.61 -2.88
CA PRO A 584 -27.49 12.54 -1.43
C PRO A 584 -27.24 11.10 -0.93
N VAL A 585 -26.45 10.96 0.14
CA VAL A 585 -26.32 9.73 0.94
C VAL A 585 -26.34 10.12 2.41
N ARG A 586 -27.25 9.49 3.17
CA ARG A 586 -27.35 9.63 4.63
C ARG A 586 -26.83 8.38 5.34
N LEU A 587 -25.95 8.59 6.33
CA LEU A 587 -25.48 7.53 7.22
C LEU A 587 -25.95 7.78 8.64
N VAL A 588 -25.99 6.71 9.43
CA VAL A 588 -26.18 6.78 10.87
C VAL A 588 -25.03 6.04 11.54
N ILE A 589 -24.32 6.74 12.40
CA ILE A 589 -23.25 6.22 13.25
C ILE A 589 -23.79 6.19 14.67
N GLN A 590 -23.78 5.02 15.28
CA GLN A 590 -24.14 4.86 16.68
C GLN A 590 -22.97 4.35 17.50
N TYR A 591 -22.83 4.89 18.70
CA TYR A 591 -21.81 4.45 19.65
C TYR A 591 -22.35 4.48 21.07
N ARG A 592 -21.84 3.59 21.92
CA ARG A 592 -22.16 3.54 23.35
C ARG A 592 -21.00 2.97 24.14
N LYS A 593 -20.98 3.22 25.45
CA LYS A 593 -20.08 2.48 26.33
C LYS A 593 -20.49 1.01 26.38
N VAL A 594 -19.52 0.10 26.41
CA VAL A 594 -19.78 -1.34 26.63
C VAL A 594 -20.62 -1.51 27.90
N GLY A 595 -21.71 -2.29 27.81
CA GLY A 595 -22.65 -2.52 28.90
C GLY A 595 -23.77 -1.46 29.06
N ALA A 596 -23.74 -0.36 28.31
CA ALA A 596 -24.84 0.60 28.28
C ALA A 596 -25.98 0.13 27.35
N THR A 597 -27.22 0.52 27.64
CA THR A 597 -28.39 0.20 26.82
C THR A 597 -28.71 1.27 25.77
N ALA A 598 -28.43 2.54 26.07
CA ALA A 598 -28.71 3.67 25.19
C ALA A 598 -27.57 3.90 24.18
N TRP A 599 -27.92 4.00 22.90
CA TRP A 599 -27.02 4.39 21.83
C TRP A 599 -27.00 5.92 21.66
N GLN A 600 -25.80 6.50 21.57
CA GLN A 600 -25.62 7.86 21.07
C GLN A 600 -25.56 7.81 19.55
N GLN A 601 -26.18 8.77 18.86
CA GLN A 601 -26.32 8.76 17.41
C GLN A 601 -25.76 10.02 16.76
N GLN A 602 -25.14 9.84 15.61
CA GLN A 602 -24.70 10.89 14.69
C GLN A 602 -25.19 10.54 13.29
N SER A 603 -25.66 11.53 12.53
CA SER A 603 -26.28 11.30 11.22
C SER A 603 -25.61 12.14 10.13
N PRO A 604 -24.37 11.81 9.71
CA PRO A 604 -23.70 12.57 8.68
C PRO A 604 -24.41 12.44 7.33
N PHE A 605 -24.47 13.57 6.62
CA PHE A 605 -25.12 13.71 5.32
C PHE A 605 -24.11 14.17 4.28
N TYR A 606 -24.09 13.48 3.14
CA TYR A 606 -23.23 13.81 2.01
C TYR A 606 -24.09 14.08 0.79
N SER A 607 -23.78 15.13 0.04
CA SER A 607 -24.41 15.42 -1.24
C SER A 607 -23.38 16.09 -2.14
N ARG A 608 -23.00 15.40 -3.22
CA ARG A 608 -21.98 15.89 -4.16
C ARG A 608 -22.40 15.54 -5.59
N SER A 609 -21.74 16.17 -6.56
CA SER A 609 -21.87 15.90 -7.99
C SER A 609 -20.48 15.67 -8.59
N THR A 610 -19.74 14.70 -8.03
CA THR A 610 -18.36 14.40 -8.41
C THR A 610 -18.19 12.92 -8.74
N GLU A 611 -17.41 12.64 -9.78
CA GLU A 611 -17.00 11.29 -10.17
C GLU A 611 -15.68 10.89 -9.51
N ASN A 612 -14.91 11.87 -9.05
CA ASN A 612 -13.65 11.63 -8.37
C ASN A 612 -13.93 10.99 -7.03
N GLN A 613 -13.05 10.07 -6.63
CA GLN A 613 -13.08 9.50 -5.30
C GLN A 613 -13.02 10.62 -4.26
N ILE A 614 -13.89 10.52 -3.24
CA ILE A 614 -13.91 11.45 -2.11
C ILE A 614 -13.96 10.70 -0.79
N GLY A 615 -13.37 11.28 0.26
CA GLY A 615 -13.41 10.71 1.60
C GLY A 615 -13.47 11.74 2.71
N PHE A 616 -13.87 11.28 3.90
CA PHE A 616 -14.12 12.10 5.07
C PHE A 616 -13.65 11.38 6.32
N THR A 617 -12.96 12.08 7.22
CA THR A 617 -12.63 11.58 8.56
C THR A 617 -13.50 12.31 9.58
N HIS A 618 -14.34 11.57 10.31
CA HIS A 618 -15.11 12.10 11.43
C HIS A 618 -14.44 11.73 12.75
N ARG A 619 -14.22 12.72 13.61
CA ARG A 619 -13.66 12.54 14.95
C ARG A 619 -14.72 12.82 16.00
N TYR A 620 -14.86 11.90 16.95
CA TYR A 620 -15.76 12.03 18.09
C TYR A 620 -14.97 11.89 19.38
N ASN A 621 -15.00 12.94 20.21
CA ASN A 621 -14.44 12.89 21.56
C ASN A 621 -15.50 12.32 22.51
N VAL A 622 -15.09 11.40 23.37
CA VAL A 622 -15.98 10.71 24.32
C VAL A 622 -15.35 10.68 25.70
N SER A 623 -16.17 10.49 26.74
CA SER A 623 -15.61 10.28 28.08
C SER A 623 -14.79 8.98 28.10
N PRO A 624 -13.68 8.90 28.85
CA PRO A 624 -12.88 7.68 28.93
C PRO A 624 -13.70 6.41 29.22
N GLY A 625 -13.45 5.35 28.44
CA GLY A 625 -14.09 4.04 28.60
C GLY A 625 -13.88 3.12 27.39
N GLN A 626 -14.50 1.94 27.41
CA GLN A 626 -14.61 1.06 26.25
C GLN A 626 -15.91 1.36 25.50
N TYR A 627 -15.84 1.42 24.17
CA TYR A 627 -16.99 1.75 23.32
C TYR A 627 -17.20 0.73 22.21
N GLU A 628 -18.48 0.47 21.93
CA GLU A 628 -18.96 -0.24 20.75
C GLU A 628 -19.48 0.77 19.73
N ILE A 629 -19.15 0.58 18.45
CA ILE A 629 -19.59 1.44 17.35
C ILE A 629 -20.24 0.58 16.27
N ARG A 630 -21.37 1.05 15.76
CA ARG A 630 -22.05 0.49 14.60
C ARG A 630 -22.43 1.58 13.62
N MET A 631 -22.51 1.23 12.35
CA MET A 631 -22.82 2.16 11.27
C MET A 631 -23.79 1.52 10.29
N ARG A 632 -24.66 2.34 9.71
CA ARG A 632 -25.52 1.94 8.60
C ARG A 632 -25.80 3.10 7.66
N ARG A 633 -26.27 2.75 6.47
CA ARG A 633 -26.92 3.68 5.54
C ARG A 633 -28.43 3.72 5.83
N THR A 634 -29.09 4.85 5.58
CA THR A 634 -30.55 4.99 5.83
C THR A 634 -31.41 4.93 4.58
N GLU A 635 -30.78 4.83 3.41
CA GLU A 635 -31.43 4.90 2.10
C GLU A 635 -30.95 3.71 1.26
N PRO A 636 -31.79 3.12 0.38
CA PRO A 636 -31.35 2.05 -0.51
C PRO A 636 -30.25 2.54 -1.46
N VAL A 637 -29.45 1.61 -1.97
CA VAL A 637 -28.50 1.88 -3.07
C VAL A 637 -29.32 2.09 -4.35
N LYS A 638 -29.11 3.20 -5.06
CA LYS A 638 -29.95 3.55 -6.22
C LYS A 638 -29.61 2.81 -7.51
N GLY A 639 -28.35 2.40 -7.69
CA GLY A 639 -27.89 1.67 -8.87
C GLY A 639 -28.01 2.45 -10.20
N GLY A 640 -27.84 1.74 -11.32
CA GLY A 640 -28.00 2.28 -12.68
C GLY A 640 -27.04 3.42 -13.01
N SER A 641 -27.59 4.60 -13.33
CA SER A 641 -26.84 5.82 -13.64
C SER A 641 -26.38 6.61 -12.41
N THR A 642 -26.37 6.00 -11.23
CA THR A 642 -25.97 6.64 -9.97
C THR A 642 -24.69 6.01 -9.41
N ARG A 643 -23.77 6.85 -8.92
CA ARG A 643 -22.62 6.48 -8.11
C ARG A 643 -22.89 6.96 -6.68
N ASP A 644 -23.16 6.03 -5.78
CA ASP A 644 -23.51 6.31 -4.38
C ASP A 644 -22.97 5.26 -3.40
N GLN A 645 -22.04 4.40 -3.85
CA GLN A 645 -21.40 3.40 -2.99
C GLN A 645 -20.54 4.09 -1.92
N VAL A 646 -20.70 3.66 -0.68
CA VAL A 646 -20.06 4.28 0.49
C VAL A 646 -19.45 3.20 1.37
N PHE A 647 -18.18 3.38 1.71
CA PHE A 647 -17.40 2.42 2.46
C PHE A 647 -16.98 2.99 3.81
N TRP A 648 -17.13 2.20 4.87
CA TRP A 648 -16.48 2.44 6.15
C TRP A 648 -15.03 1.96 6.07
N GLN A 649 -14.14 2.89 5.72
CA GLN A 649 -12.74 2.60 5.38
C GLN A 649 -11.89 2.21 6.60
N ALA A 650 -12.11 2.86 7.74
CA ALA A 650 -11.34 2.60 8.95
C ALA A 650 -12.12 3.02 10.20
N LEU A 651 -11.96 2.26 11.27
CA LEU A 651 -12.30 2.65 12.64
C LEU A 651 -11.01 2.70 13.46
N ARG A 652 -10.79 3.80 14.16
CA ARG A 652 -9.64 3.94 15.06
C ARG A 652 -10.03 4.63 16.35
N SER A 653 -9.31 4.33 17.42
CA SER A 653 -9.52 4.94 18.73
C SER A 653 -8.22 5.45 19.32
N ARG A 654 -8.29 6.57 20.03
CA ARG A 654 -7.15 7.11 20.76
C ARG A 654 -7.11 6.47 22.14
N LEU A 655 -6.07 5.69 22.39
CA LEU A 655 -5.85 5.07 23.69
C LEU A 655 -5.36 6.11 24.70
N SER A 656 -5.87 6.01 25.92
CA SER A 656 -5.56 6.97 26.99
C SER A 656 -4.11 6.85 27.47
N LYS A 657 -3.48 5.68 27.33
CA LYS A 657 -2.10 5.42 27.73
C LYS A 657 -1.14 5.70 26.58
N ARG A 658 -0.22 6.66 26.79
CA ARG A 658 0.95 6.88 25.95
C ARG A 658 2.14 7.41 26.76
N PRO A 659 3.39 7.09 26.36
CA PRO A 659 4.57 7.72 26.93
C PRO A 659 4.57 9.24 26.67
N ALA A 660 4.94 10.04 27.67
CA ALA A 660 5.13 11.48 27.50
C ALA A 660 6.50 11.83 26.88
N LYS A 661 7.46 10.91 27.00
CA LYS A 661 8.84 10.99 26.52
C LYS A 661 9.38 9.59 26.28
N TYR A 662 10.40 9.48 25.43
CA TYR A 662 11.10 8.23 25.14
C TYR A 662 12.56 8.36 25.57
N GLU A 663 12.91 7.72 26.68
CA GLU A 663 14.27 7.80 27.24
C GLU A 663 15.28 7.06 26.39
N GLY A 664 16.47 7.62 26.27
CA GLY A 664 17.60 6.95 25.61
C GLY A 664 17.49 6.75 24.10
N VAL A 665 16.44 7.23 23.41
CA VAL A 665 16.26 7.02 21.96
C VAL A 665 15.89 8.30 21.21
N THR A 666 16.44 8.47 20.00
CA THR A 666 16.02 9.54 19.08
C THR A 666 14.77 9.09 18.33
N THR A 667 13.72 9.91 18.37
CA THR A 667 12.47 9.67 17.63
C THR A 667 12.20 10.75 16.59
N MET A 668 11.46 10.39 15.55
CA MET A 668 11.05 11.29 14.48
C MET A 668 9.54 11.20 14.28
N ALA A 669 8.85 12.30 14.52
CA ALA A 669 7.45 12.44 14.15
C ALA A 669 7.37 12.96 12.70
N LEU A 670 6.64 12.26 11.84
CA LEU A 670 6.55 12.54 10.42
C LEU A 670 5.08 12.56 9.98
N THR A 671 4.71 13.56 9.19
CA THR A 671 3.45 13.61 8.45
C THR A 671 3.75 13.66 6.96
N VAL A 672 3.10 12.78 6.20
CA VAL A 672 3.23 12.69 4.75
C VAL A 672 1.84 12.82 4.15
N ARG A 673 1.64 13.81 3.27
CA ARG A 673 0.44 13.94 2.45
C ARG A 673 0.57 13.08 1.22
N THR A 674 -0.39 12.18 1.01
CA THR A 674 -0.47 11.36 -0.19
C THR A 674 -0.93 12.24 -1.36
N GLY A 675 -0.10 12.31 -2.40
CA GLY A 675 -0.42 12.92 -3.69
C GLY A 675 0.14 12.08 -4.83
N ASN A 676 -0.18 12.45 -6.08
CA ASN A 676 0.16 11.67 -7.29
C ASN A 676 1.64 11.27 -7.36
N ARG A 677 2.55 12.12 -6.85
CA ARG A 677 4.00 11.86 -6.83
C ARG A 677 4.39 10.70 -5.93
N LEU A 678 3.76 10.56 -4.76
CA LEU A 678 4.01 9.46 -3.82
C LEU A 678 3.33 8.17 -4.30
N ALA A 679 2.15 8.30 -4.91
CA ALA A 679 1.42 7.19 -5.48
C ALA A 679 2.20 6.50 -6.63
N ALA A 680 2.92 7.27 -7.43
CA ALA A 680 3.74 6.77 -8.53
C ALA A 680 5.04 6.06 -8.10
N MET A 681 5.42 6.11 -6.82
CA MET A 681 6.65 5.47 -6.32
C MET A 681 6.39 4.01 -5.92
N SER A 682 7.25 3.10 -6.39
CA SER A 682 7.24 1.68 -6.02
C SER A 682 7.78 1.44 -4.60
N ASP A 683 8.90 2.07 -4.23
CA ASP A 683 9.41 2.07 -2.84
C ASP A 683 8.99 3.35 -2.10
N ARG A 684 8.23 3.17 -1.03
CA ARG A 684 7.70 4.25 -0.18
C ARG A 684 8.28 4.22 1.24
N ARG A 685 9.30 3.39 1.49
CA ARG A 685 9.94 3.31 2.81
C ARG A 685 10.66 4.60 3.13
N ILE A 686 10.53 5.03 4.38
CA ILE A 686 11.31 6.13 4.92
C ILE A 686 12.66 5.60 5.37
N SER A 687 13.71 6.22 4.85
CA SER A 687 15.08 6.00 5.30
C SER A 687 15.69 7.29 5.82
N VAL A 688 16.57 7.16 6.79
CA VAL A 688 17.29 8.26 7.42
C VAL A 688 18.76 7.89 7.50
N THR A 689 19.65 8.83 7.22
CA THR A 689 21.10 8.65 7.41
C THR A 689 21.58 9.49 8.60
N PRO A 690 21.31 9.08 9.85
CA PRO A 690 21.78 9.79 11.04
C PRO A 690 23.30 9.71 11.20
N THR A 691 23.86 10.73 11.86
CA THR A 691 25.22 10.71 12.40
C THR A 691 25.18 10.68 13.92
N ARG A 692 25.78 9.65 14.52
CA ARG A 692 25.87 9.43 15.96
C ARG A 692 26.71 10.50 16.66
N LEU A 693 26.24 10.99 17.80
CA LEU A 693 27.01 11.85 18.71
C LEU A 693 27.48 11.05 19.93
N TYR A 694 28.78 11.08 20.23
CA TYR A 694 29.42 10.31 21.30
C TYR A 694 29.71 11.12 22.59
N ASN A 695 28.76 11.95 23.03
CA ASN A 695 28.80 12.67 24.34
C ASN A 695 30.17 13.25 24.79
N GLY A 696 30.93 13.86 23.88
CA GLY A 696 32.25 14.44 24.18
C GLY A 696 33.34 13.99 23.22
N HIS A 697 33.14 12.84 22.56
CA HIS A 697 34.07 12.31 21.56
C HIS A 697 33.67 12.66 20.13
N ALA A 698 34.65 12.65 19.23
CA ALA A 698 34.45 12.99 17.83
C ALA A 698 33.54 11.98 17.12
N SER A 699 32.48 12.47 16.46
CA SER A 699 31.59 11.60 15.68
C SER A 699 32.34 10.89 14.56
N ARG A 700 31.97 9.62 14.32
CA ARG A 700 32.56 8.72 13.31
C ARG A 700 34.03 8.32 13.54
N SER A 701 34.72 8.88 14.54
CA SER A 701 36.08 8.46 14.87
C SER A 701 36.09 7.07 15.50
N ILE A 702 37.20 6.36 15.34
CA ILE A 702 37.35 4.99 15.84
C ILE A 702 37.52 5.03 17.36
N SER A 703 38.37 5.93 17.86
CA SER A 703 38.49 6.24 19.29
C SER A 703 37.15 6.60 19.93
N GLY A 704 36.36 7.46 19.30
CA GLY A 704 35.08 7.92 19.85
C GLY A 704 34.05 6.80 19.92
N ALA A 705 34.03 5.89 18.93
CA ALA A 705 33.23 4.69 18.99
C ALA A 705 33.69 3.73 20.11
N LEU A 706 35.01 3.56 20.31
CA LEU A 706 35.56 2.75 21.41
C LEU A 706 35.15 3.31 22.77
N TYR A 707 35.40 4.60 23.01
CA TYR A 707 35.05 5.24 24.28
C TYR A 707 33.55 5.16 24.56
N HIS A 708 32.70 5.39 23.55
CA HIS A 708 31.26 5.25 23.70
C HIS A 708 30.85 3.86 24.20
N VAL A 709 31.42 2.78 23.63
CA VAL A 709 31.12 1.42 24.08
C VAL A 709 31.66 1.19 25.49
N LEU A 710 32.91 1.54 25.77
CA LEU A 710 33.55 1.30 27.07
C LEU A 710 32.86 2.06 28.20
N GLU A 711 32.55 3.33 28.00
CA GLU A 711 31.83 4.15 28.98
C GLU A 711 30.40 3.63 29.20
N SER A 712 29.73 3.14 28.15
CA SER A 712 28.39 2.53 28.30
C SER A 712 28.39 1.24 29.11
N LEU A 713 29.53 0.54 29.18
CA LEU A 713 29.74 -0.64 30.03
C LEU A 713 30.16 -0.28 31.46
N GLY A 714 30.42 1.01 31.73
CA GLY A 714 30.82 1.51 33.04
C GLY A 714 32.33 1.54 33.29
N PHE A 715 33.17 1.39 32.26
CA PHE A 715 34.61 1.56 32.41
C PHE A 715 34.96 3.02 32.70
N THR A 716 35.88 3.22 33.64
CA THR A 716 36.40 4.55 33.99
C THR A 716 37.64 4.87 33.18
N SER A 717 37.97 6.16 33.03
CA SER A 717 39.16 6.58 32.28
C SER A 717 40.47 6.00 32.84
N SER A 718 40.53 5.62 34.12
CA SER A 718 41.70 4.95 34.72
C SER A 718 41.84 3.46 34.35
N GLN A 719 40.82 2.87 33.73
CA GLN A 719 40.82 1.48 33.25
C GLN A 719 41.01 1.39 31.74
N ILE A 720 41.14 2.54 31.07
CA ILE A 720 41.28 2.67 29.63
C ILE A 720 42.62 3.34 29.35
N ASP A 721 43.42 2.74 28.49
CA ASP A 721 44.67 3.31 28.00
C ASP A 721 44.35 4.40 26.96
N THR A 722 43.93 5.55 27.48
CA THR A 722 43.55 6.71 26.66
C THR A 722 44.72 7.22 25.83
N ALA A 723 45.94 7.19 26.37
CA ALA A 723 47.13 7.65 25.69
C ALA A 723 47.42 6.85 24.42
N ALA A 724 47.37 5.50 24.49
CA ALA A 724 47.60 4.67 23.31
C ALA A 724 46.48 4.84 22.26
N ILE A 725 45.21 4.85 22.68
CA ILE A 725 44.07 4.99 21.77
C ILE A 725 44.09 6.36 21.07
N ASP A 726 44.36 7.45 21.80
CA ASP A 726 44.43 8.80 21.23
C ASP A 726 45.67 8.97 20.32
N ALA A 727 46.79 8.31 20.65
CA ALA A 727 47.96 8.27 19.79
C ALA A 727 47.65 7.58 18.46
N LEU A 728 46.91 6.47 18.48
CA LEU A 728 46.47 5.78 17.26
C LEU A 728 45.53 6.65 16.42
N GLU A 729 44.57 7.31 17.07
CA GLU A 729 43.63 8.20 16.39
C GLU A 729 44.35 9.36 15.71
N SER A 730 45.23 10.06 16.43
CA SER A 730 45.92 11.25 15.95
C SER A 730 47.03 10.94 14.94
N THR A 731 47.72 9.81 15.07
CA THR A 731 48.86 9.46 14.20
C THR A 731 48.40 8.75 12.94
N TYR A 732 47.38 7.90 13.02
CA TYR A 732 46.99 7.02 11.93
C TYR A 732 45.54 7.23 11.47
N TRP A 733 44.55 7.07 12.34
CA TRP A 733 43.15 6.97 11.90
C TRP A 733 42.62 8.27 11.30
N THR A 734 42.71 9.38 12.03
CA THR A 734 42.22 10.69 11.58
C THR A 734 42.96 11.21 10.32
N PRO A 735 44.31 11.22 10.27
CA PRO A 735 45.04 11.72 9.08
C PRO A 735 44.72 10.96 7.79
N ARG A 736 44.37 9.67 7.91
CA ARG A 736 44.03 8.79 6.78
C ARG A 736 42.54 8.75 6.46
N GLY A 737 41.70 9.46 7.22
CA GLY A 737 40.25 9.45 7.06
C GLY A 737 39.60 8.10 7.39
N GLU A 738 40.22 7.32 8.29
CA GLU A 738 39.69 6.03 8.73
C GLU A 738 38.58 6.25 9.77
N THR A 739 37.32 6.03 9.37
CA THR A 739 36.12 6.17 10.21
C THR A 739 35.49 4.82 10.56
N PHE A 740 34.65 4.79 11.59
CA PHE A 740 33.79 3.66 11.91
C PHE A 740 32.32 4.03 11.73
N ASP A 741 31.63 3.37 10.80
CA ASP A 741 30.24 3.65 10.45
C ASP A 741 29.46 2.32 10.34
N TRP A 742 28.59 2.05 11.30
CA TRP A 742 27.92 0.75 11.42
C TRP A 742 26.58 0.90 12.15
N ALA A 743 25.63 0.02 11.86
CA ALA A 743 24.40 -0.08 12.64
C ALA A 743 24.08 -1.54 12.90
N THR A 744 23.67 -1.84 14.13
CA THR A 744 23.28 -3.19 14.52
C THR A 744 22.00 -3.17 15.34
N SER A 745 21.14 -4.15 15.10
CA SER A 745 20.01 -4.50 15.97
C SER A 745 20.16 -5.91 16.57
N ASP A 746 21.31 -6.54 16.33
CA ASP A 746 21.58 -7.91 16.75
C ASP A 746 22.25 -7.91 18.12
N SER A 747 21.96 -8.93 18.92
CA SER A 747 22.61 -9.12 20.22
C SER A 747 24.04 -9.63 20.00
N LYS A 748 25.02 -8.74 20.05
CA LYS A 748 26.45 -9.05 19.93
C LYS A 748 27.18 -8.85 21.26
N SER A 749 28.28 -9.58 21.47
CA SER A 749 29.12 -9.37 22.66
C SER A 749 29.85 -8.03 22.57
N ALA A 750 30.08 -7.38 23.72
CA ALA A 750 30.83 -6.13 23.76
C ALA A 750 32.24 -6.27 23.15
N LEU A 751 32.91 -7.40 23.42
CA LEU A 751 34.24 -7.67 22.88
C LEU A 751 34.23 -7.74 21.35
N GLU A 752 33.24 -8.40 20.75
CA GLU A 752 33.09 -8.47 19.29
C GLU A 752 32.87 -7.08 18.69
N VAL A 753 32.06 -6.23 19.34
CA VAL A 753 31.84 -4.84 18.89
C VAL A 753 33.14 -4.04 18.97
N LEU A 754 33.88 -4.13 20.08
CA LEU A 754 35.17 -3.46 20.25
C LEU A 754 36.17 -3.92 19.19
N GLN A 755 36.31 -5.22 18.96
CA GLN A 755 37.15 -5.79 17.90
C GLN A 755 36.74 -5.30 16.52
N THR A 756 35.44 -5.21 16.23
CA THR A 756 34.91 -4.68 14.95
C THR A 756 35.32 -3.22 14.76
N ILE A 757 35.22 -2.40 15.82
CA ILE A 757 35.64 -0.99 15.79
C ILE A 757 37.13 -0.86 15.46
N VAL A 758 38.01 -1.57 16.18
CA VAL A 758 39.47 -1.45 15.94
C VAL A 758 39.88 -2.03 14.58
N SER A 759 39.20 -3.08 14.13
CA SER A 759 39.47 -3.72 12.83
C SER A 759 39.22 -2.77 11.66
N ALA A 760 38.22 -1.89 11.77
CA ALA A 760 37.97 -0.84 10.77
C ALA A 760 39.17 0.12 10.62
N GLY A 761 39.95 0.28 11.68
CA GLY A 761 41.20 1.05 11.73
C GLY A 761 42.45 0.22 11.52
N MET A 762 42.35 -0.97 10.91
CA MET A 762 43.48 -1.86 10.65
C MET A 762 44.28 -2.20 11.94
N GLY A 763 43.57 -2.26 13.06
CA GLY A 763 44.12 -2.53 14.39
C GLY A 763 43.50 -3.74 15.06
N TYR A 764 43.89 -3.95 16.31
CA TYR A 764 43.46 -5.04 17.16
C TYR A 764 43.19 -4.53 18.57
N PHE A 765 42.23 -5.16 19.24
CA PHE A 765 41.90 -4.89 20.63
C PHE A 765 42.91 -5.59 21.56
N LEU A 766 43.34 -4.92 22.62
CA LEU A 766 44.25 -5.52 23.60
C LEU A 766 43.87 -5.16 25.04
N LEU A 767 44.21 -6.05 25.95
CA LEU A 767 44.16 -5.82 27.39
C LEU A 767 45.61 -5.87 27.89
N SER A 768 46.16 -4.71 28.27
CA SER A 768 47.56 -4.55 28.68
C SER A 768 47.60 -3.95 30.07
N ASP A 769 48.36 -4.55 31.00
CA ASP A 769 48.55 -4.04 32.37
C ASP A 769 47.24 -3.75 33.13
N GLY A 770 46.18 -4.52 32.84
CA GLY A 770 44.85 -4.30 33.39
C GLY A 770 44.08 -3.13 32.79
N LEU A 771 44.63 -2.47 31.76
CA LEU A 771 44.00 -1.42 30.97
C LEU A 771 43.47 -1.95 29.64
N ILE A 772 42.32 -1.44 29.24
CA ILE A 772 41.77 -1.66 27.90
C ILE A 772 42.44 -0.72 26.93
N SER A 773 43.05 -1.27 25.88
CA SER A 773 43.83 -0.53 24.91
C SER A 773 43.59 -1.05 23.50
N ALA A 774 44.27 -0.45 22.52
CA ALA A 774 44.21 -0.81 21.12
C ALA A 774 45.60 -0.73 20.50
N GLY A 775 45.86 -1.62 19.55
CA GLY A 775 47.10 -1.67 18.79
C GLY A 775 46.81 -1.55 17.31
N ARG A 776 47.78 -1.08 16.53
CA ARG A 776 47.68 -1.05 15.07
C ARG A 776 48.63 -2.07 14.47
N GLU A 777 48.14 -2.77 13.46
CA GLU A 777 48.98 -3.64 12.65
C GLU A 777 49.58 -2.83 11.48
N GLY A 778 50.87 -3.08 11.19
CA GLY A 778 51.63 -2.36 10.16
C GLY A 778 53.13 -2.66 10.26
N VAL A 779 53.94 -1.88 9.55
CA VAL A 779 55.40 -1.96 9.65
C VAL A 779 55.86 -1.45 11.02
N LYS A 780 56.47 -2.33 11.81
CA LYS A 780 56.92 -2.02 13.18
C LYS A 780 58.44 -2.24 13.33
N PRO A 781 59.15 -1.45 14.15
CA PRO A 781 60.51 -1.78 14.58
C PRO A 781 60.50 -3.02 15.50
N TRP A 782 61.69 -3.55 15.81
CA TRP A 782 61.80 -4.59 16.84
C TRP A 782 61.49 -4.00 18.21
N VAL A 783 60.67 -4.72 18.97
CA VAL A 783 60.36 -4.42 20.37
C VAL A 783 61.31 -5.19 21.28
N GLY A 784 61.62 -6.45 20.94
CA GLY A 784 62.46 -7.30 21.78
C GLY A 784 63.05 -8.50 21.06
N MET A 785 63.70 -9.38 21.80
CA MET A 785 64.23 -10.64 21.28
C MET A 785 64.13 -11.80 22.28
N ILE A 786 64.06 -13.02 21.76
CA ILE A 786 64.18 -14.27 22.51
C ILE A 786 65.22 -15.13 21.81
N THR A 787 66.24 -15.54 22.54
CA THR A 787 67.36 -16.34 22.05
C THR A 787 67.53 -17.58 22.93
N PRO A 788 68.44 -18.52 22.58
CA PRO A 788 68.67 -19.71 23.40
C PRO A 788 69.02 -19.45 24.87
N GLN A 789 69.47 -18.24 25.23
CA GLN A 789 69.74 -17.85 26.62
C GLN A 789 68.45 -17.60 27.44
N GLU A 790 67.33 -17.31 26.79
CA GLU A 790 66.02 -17.08 27.44
C GLU A 790 65.10 -18.31 27.41
N THR A 791 65.40 -19.28 26.55
CA THR A 791 64.50 -20.41 26.31
C THR A 791 64.74 -21.58 27.27
N THR A 792 63.67 -22.12 27.83
CA THR A 792 63.69 -23.37 28.61
C THR A 792 63.51 -24.61 27.72
N GLU A 793 63.00 -24.43 26.49
CA GLU A 793 62.81 -25.47 25.48
C GLU A 793 63.29 -24.97 24.10
N GLU A 794 63.76 -25.89 23.26
CA GLU A 794 64.24 -25.58 21.91
C GLU A 794 63.18 -24.84 21.08
N LEU A 795 63.62 -23.85 20.28
CA LEU A 795 62.75 -23.13 19.35
C LEU A 795 62.23 -24.07 18.25
N GLN A 796 60.93 -24.29 18.23
CA GLN A 796 60.27 -25.07 17.19
C GLN A 796 59.72 -24.15 16.11
N THR A 797 60.06 -24.43 14.84
CA THR A 797 59.51 -23.72 13.69
C THR A 797 58.69 -24.67 12.82
N ALA A 798 57.39 -24.46 12.77
CA ALA A 798 56.50 -25.12 11.83
C ALA A 798 56.40 -24.29 10.54
N PHE A 799 56.59 -24.93 9.39
CA PHE A 799 56.42 -24.29 8.08
C PHE A 799 55.20 -24.87 7.35
N LYS A 800 54.43 -24.00 6.70
CA LYS A 800 53.32 -24.40 5.82
C LYS A 800 53.72 -24.25 4.36
N ALA A 801 53.96 -25.37 3.69
CA ALA A 801 54.24 -25.39 2.25
C ALA A 801 53.07 -24.79 1.45
N PRO A 802 53.34 -24.00 0.38
CA PRO A 802 52.31 -23.58 -0.55
C PRO A 802 51.51 -24.75 -1.11
N SER A 803 50.18 -24.69 -1.02
CA SER A 803 49.28 -25.69 -1.58
C SER A 803 48.12 -25.04 -2.34
N GLN A 804 47.39 -25.85 -3.13
CA GLN A 804 46.17 -25.40 -3.81
C GLN A 804 45.03 -25.08 -2.84
N ASP A 805 45.14 -25.50 -1.58
CA ASP A 805 44.18 -25.19 -0.53
C ASP A 805 44.42 -23.82 0.12
N ASP A 806 45.51 -23.13 -0.23
CA ASP A 806 45.76 -21.78 0.24
C ASP A 806 44.89 -20.76 -0.52
N TYR A 807 44.40 -19.75 0.19
CA TYR A 807 43.67 -18.65 -0.44
C TYR A 807 44.62 -17.83 -1.30
N ASP A 808 44.31 -17.70 -2.59
CA ASP A 808 45.02 -16.85 -3.55
C ASP A 808 44.25 -15.57 -3.90
N ALA A 809 43.07 -15.40 -3.30
CA ALA A 809 42.22 -14.22 -3.40
C ALA A 809 41.33 -14.05 -2.17
N VAL A 810 40.89 -12.81 -1.94
CA VAL A 810 39.88 -12.46 -0.93
C VAL A 810 38.83 -11.56 -1.58
N ASP A 811 37.56 -11.88 -1.38
CA ASP A 811 36.42 -11.06 -1.79
C ASP A 811 35.80 -10.41 -0.56
N VAL A 812 35.91 -9.09 -0.48
CA VAL A 812 35.46 -8.32 0.68
C VAL A 812 34.09 -7.73 0.41
N THR A 813 33.06 -8.29 1.03
CA THR A 813 31.70 -7.74 0.98
C THR A 813 31.52 -6.68 2.05
N TYR A 814 31.21 -5.45 1.63
CA TYR A 814 31.01 -4.29 2.48
C TYR A 814 29.76 -3.51 2.04
N ILE A 815 29.32 -2.54 2.83
CA ILE A 815 28.18 -1.68 2.47
C ILE A 815 28.71 -0.34 1.98
N SER A 816 28.39 0.00 0.73
CA SER A 816 28.88 1.25 0.13
C SER A 816 28.14 2.47 0.67
N SER A 817 28.89 3.49 1.09
CA SER A 817 28.31 4.78 1.54
C SER A 817 27.62 5.57 0.41
N THR A 818 27.85 5.19 -0.86
CA THR A 818 27.26 5.85 -2.03
C THR A 818 25.94 5.20 -2.43
N THR A 819 25.94 3.87 -2.60
CA THR A 819 24.77 3.12 -3.07
C THR A 819 23.91 2.61 -1.92
N TRP A 820 24.47 2.47 -0.71
CA TRP A 820 23.88 1.80 0.45
C TRP A 820 23.43 0.36 0.15
N ALA A 821 24.11 -0.29 -0.80
CA ALA A 821 23.96 -1.70 -1.13
C ALA A 821 25.22 -2.47 -0.70
N GLU A 822 25.07 -3.79 -0.56
CA GLU A 822 26.22 -4.68 -0.44
C GLU A 822 26.98 -4.68 -1.77
N GLU A 823 28.26 -4.38 -1.70
CA GLU A 823 29.20 -4.41 -2.82
C GLU A 823 30.40 -5.29 -2.42
N THR A 824 31.02 -5.93 -3.40
CA THR A 824 32.16 -6.81 -3.17
C THR A 824 33.40 -6.21 -3.82
N VAL A 825 34.48 -6.12 -3.04
CA VAL A 825 35.80 -5.68 -3.49
C VAL A 825 36.69 -6.89 -3.68
N GLN A 826 37.14 -7.09 -4.92
CA GLN A 826 38.04 -8.19 -5.27
C GLN A 826 39.50 -7.83 -4.93
N CYS A 827 40.08 -8.55 -3.97
CA CYS A 827 41.48 -8.45 -3.61
C CYS A 827 42.27 -9.52 -4.35
N ARG A 828 43.12 -9.11 -5.30
CA ARG A 828 43.90 -9.98 -6.20
C ARG A 828 45.34 -9.48 -6.33
N LEU A 829 46.28 -10.42 -6.52
CA LEU A 829 47.68 -10.09 -6.85
C LEU A 829 47.85 -9.89 -8.37
N PRO A 830 48.81 -9.04 -8.80
CA PRO A 830 49.13 -8.88 -10.21
C PRO A 830 49.46 -10.23 -10.88
N GLY A 831 48.75 -10.56 -11.97
CA GLY A 831 48.91 -11.82 -12.69
C GLY A 831 48.01 -12.98 -12.22
N SER A 832 47.23 -12.81 -11.16
CA SER A 832 46.26 -13.79 -10.65
C SER A 832 44.80 -13.33 -10.88
N ALA A 833 44.42 -13.18 -12.16
CA ALA A 833 43.07 -12.73 -12.51
C ALA A 833 41.99 -13.79 -12.24
N THR A 834 42.34 -15.08 -12.34
CA THR A 834 41.46 -16.21 -12.07
C THR A 834 41.96 -17.00 -10.85
N PRO A 835 41.54 -16.63 -9.63
CA PRO A 835 41.96 -17.33 -8.43
C PRO A 835 41.42 -18.75 -8.38
N GLN A 836 42.20 -19.67 -7.80
CA GLN A 836 41.80 -21.05 -7.55
C GLN A 836 40.94 -21.16 -6.29
N LYS A 837 41.21 -20.35 -5.27
CA LYS A 837 40.50 -20.38 -3.99
C LYS A 837 40.35 -18.98 -3.40
N VAL A 838 39.09 -18.53 -3.34
CA VAL A 838 38.72 -17.22 -2.83
C VAL A 838 38.17 -17.35 -1.40
N GLU A 839 38.61 -16.46 -0.52
CA GLU A 839 37.94 -16.26 0.78
C GLU A 839 36.81 -15.24 0.63
N ASP A 840 35.59 -15.62 1.03
CA ASP A 840 34.47 -14.68 1.16
C ASP A 840 34.51 -14.01 2.54
N PHE A 841 34.90 -12.74 2.60
CA PHE A 841 35.04 -11.98 3.84
C PHE A 841 34.02 -10.85 3.94
N LYS A 842 33.20 -10.87 5.01
CA LYS A 842 32.27 -9.77 5.29
C LYS A 842 32.92 -8.74 6.21
N LEU A 843 32.96 -7.49 5.77
CA LEU A 843 33.56 -6.38 6.49
C LEU A 843 32.49 -5.38 6.95
N ASP A 844 32.19 -5.43 8.24
CA ASP A 844 31.29 -4.47 8.90
C ASP A 844 32.07 -3.21 9.35
N GLY A 845 31.40 -2.05 9.32
CA GLY A 845 31.94 -0.78 9.86
C GLY A 845 32.77 0.08 8.90
N VAL A 846 33.11 -0.44 7.71
CA VAL A 846 33.86 0.25 6.68
C VAL A 846 32.97 0.44 5.45
N LEU A 847 32.75 1.71 5.03
CA LEU A 847 31.82 2.04 3.94
C LEU A 847 32.48 2.55 2.64
N ASN A 848 33.79 2.34 2.51
CA ASN A 848 34.60 2.83 1.40
C ASN A 848 35.38 1.67 0.76
N ALA A 849 35.32 1.60 -0.58
CA ALA A 849 35.94 0.54 -1.37
C ALA A 849 37.47 0.45 -1.19
N ASP A 850 38.18 1.58 -1.19
CA ASP A 850 39.64 1.60 -1.01
C ASP A 850 40.04 1.03 0.36
N ARG A 851 39.28 1.35 1.41
CA ARG A 851 39.53 0.82 2.76
C ARG A 851 39.21 -0.67 2.86
N ALA A 852 38.11 -1.11 2.25
CA ALA A 852 37.80 -2.54 2.16
C ALA A 852 38.90 -3.31 1.40
N TYR A 853 39.42 -2.74 0.31
CA TYR A 853 40.52 -3.29 -0.48
C TYR A 853 41.80 -3.41 0.34
N ARG A 854 42.21 -2.36 1.08
CA ARG A 854 43.41 -2.38 1.93
C ARG A 854 43.37 -3.52 2.95
N ILE A 855 42.23 -3.66 3.66
CA ILE A 855 42.04 -4.71 4.67
C ILE A 855 42.05 -6.10 4.01
N GLY A 856 41.38 -6.26 2.88
CA GLY A 856 41.35 -7.54 2.14
C GLY A 856 42.72 -7.92 1.56
N MET A 857 43.46 -6.99 0.98
CA MET A 857 44.82 -7.23 0.47
C MET A 857 45.79 -7.60 1.59
N ARG A 858 45.68 -6.95 2.76
CA ARG A 858 46.48 -7.32 3.93
C ARG A 858 46.20 -8.75 4.39
N ARG A 859 44.91 -9.14 4.39
CA ARG A 859 44.49 -10.51 4.72
C ARG A 859 45.02 -11.54 3.72
N LEU A 860 44.89 -11.25 2.42
CA LEU A 860 45.43 -12.07 1.34
C LEU A 860 46.95 -12.26 1.48
N LEU A 861 47.69 -11.18 1.74
CA LEU A 861 49.13 -11.26 1.89
C LEU A 861 49.56 -11.96 3.18
N GLY A 862 48.73 -11.95 4.22
CA GLY A 862 48.90 -12.81 5.39
C GLY A 862 48.95 -14.29 4.98
N TYR A 863 47.96 -14.77 4.21
CA TYR A 863 47.94 -16.16 3.74
C TYR A 863 49.13 -16.53 2.85
N GLN A 864 49.60 -15.58 2.03
CA GLN A 864 50.67 -15.84 1.06
C GLN A 864 52.07 -15.79 1.67
N LEU A 865 52.31 -14.82 2.57
CA LEU A 865 53.66 -14.46 3.04
C LEU A 865 53.97 -14.94 4.46
N GLN A 866 52.97 -15.15 5.33
CA GLN A 866 53.19 -15.58 6.71
C GLN A 866 53.03 -17.10 6.81
N ARG A 867 54.10 -17.84 6.52
CA ARG A 867 54.07 -19.32 6.42
C ARG A 867 54.84 -20.04 7.52
N LEU A 868 55.53 -19.30 8.38
CA LEU A 868 56.24 -19.84 9.54
C LEU A 868 55.48 -19.51 10.82
N GLN A 869 55.38 -20.52 11.68
CA GLN A 869 54.94 -20.39 13.06
C GLN A 869 56.08 -20.86 13.96
N HIS A 870 56.38 -20.07 14.97
CA HIS A 870 57.45 -20.30 15.93
C HIS A 870 56.83 -20.57 17.30
N THR A 871 57.32 -21.59 17.99
CA THR A 871 56.89 -21.94 19.35
C THR A 871 58.13 -22.21 20.20
N THR A 872 58.16 -21.66 21.40
CA THR A 872 59.20 -21.94 22.41
C THR A 872 58.62 -21.70 23.81
N SER A 873 59.40 -21.98 24.83
CA SER A 873 59.06 -21.74 26.23
C SER A 873 60.20 -20.93 26.84
N THR A 874 59.87 -19.92 27.65
CA THR A 874 60.83 -19.15 28.45
C THR A 874 60.46 -19.27 29.92
N GLU A 875 61.30 -18.78 30.83
CA GLU A 875 60.84 -18.46 32.19
C GLU A 875 59.86 -17.26 32.15
N MET A 876 60.03 -16.27 33.02
CA MET A 876 59.21 -15.05 33.03
C MET A 876 59.61 -14.03 31.94
N ASP A 877 60.69 -14.30 31.19
CA ASP A 877 61.29 -13.37 30.23
C ASP A 877 60.34 -12.92 29.10
N ALA A 878 59.45 -13.80 28.61
CA ALA A 878 58.50 -13.43 27.56
C ALA A 878 57.38 -12.49 28.02
N LEU A 879 57.14 -12.35 29.34
CA LEU A 879 56.05 -11.53 29.88
C LEU A 879 56.25 -10.02 29.69
N CYS A 880 57.43 -9.58 29.22
CA CYS A 880 57.68 -8.20 28.83
C CYS A 880 57.14 -7.84 27.42
N TYR A 881 56.63 -8.82 26.67
CA TYR A 881 56.08 -8.63 25.32
C TYR A 881 54.56 -8.75 25.29
N GLN A 882 53.95 -8.15 24.27
CA GLN A 882 52.51 -8.12 24.08
C GLN A 882 52.09 -8.76 22.76
N PHE A 883 50.78 -9.02 22.63
CA PHE A 883 50.20 -9.49 21.38
C PHE A 883 50.56 -8.56 20.21
N MET A 884 51.03 -9.15 19.12
CA MET A 884 51.46 -8.48 17.88
C MET A 884 52.68 -7.55 18.04
N ASP A 885 53.47 -7.69 19.10
CA ASP A 885 54.81 -7.13 19.15
C ASP A 885 55.72 -7.84 18.17
N ARG A 886 56.56 -7.07 17.48
CA ARG A 886 57.58 -7.60 16.58
C ARG A 886 58.82 -7.93 17.38
N ILE A 887 59.18 -9.20 17.47
CA ILE A 887 60.37 -9.69 18.17
C ILE A 887 61.31 -10.43 17.22
N VAL A 888 62.56 -10.52 17.65
CA VAL A 888 63.60 -11.33 17.00
C VAL A 888 63.70 -12.67 17.71
N LEU A 889 63.62 -13.78 16.98
CA LEU A 889 63.83 -15.13 17.50
C LEU A 889 65.11 -15.73 16.91
N ALA A 890 65.95 -16.33 17.76
CA ALA A 890 67.17 -17.01 17.33
C ALA A 890 67.22 -18.46 17.81
N ASP A 891 67.85 -19.33 17.02
CA ASP A 891 68.16 -20.72 17.37
C ASP A 891 69.68 -20.93 17.50
N ASP A 892 70.08 -22.09 18.05
CA ASP A 892 71.46 -22.56 18.20
C ASP A 892 71.81 -23.69 17.21
N ILE A 893 71.05 -23.84 16.12
CA ILE A 893 71.24 -24.93 15.17
C ILE A 893 72.60 -24.78 14.47
N PRO A 894 73.45 -25.82 14.42
CA PRO A 894 74.72 -25.78 13.71
C PRO A 894 74.54 -25.34 12.24
N GLY A 895 75.27 -24.29 11.83
CA GLY A 895 75.12 -23.66 10.51
C GLY A 895 74.08 -22.54 10.44
N GLY A 896 73.38 -22.24 11.55
CA GLY A 896 72.45 -21.13 11.74
C GLY A 896 73.07 -19.74 11.57
N GLN A 897 74.41 -19.63 11.69
CA GLN A 897 75.16 -18.37 11.70
C GLN A 897 74.67 -17.39 12.78
N THR A 898 74.26 -17.93 13.93
CA THR A 898 73.81 -17.22 15.12
C THR A 898 74.57 -17.76 16.34
N LEU A 899 74.86 -16.89 17.29
CA LEU A 899 75.40 -17.21 18.60
C LEU A 899 74.74 -16.29 19.63
N SER A 900 74.09 -16.85 20.63
CA SER A 900 73.59 -16.08 21.77
C SER A 900 74.51 -16.23 22.98
N CYS A 901 74.84 -15.11 23.62
CA CYS A 901 75.77 -15.03 24.73
C CYS A 901 75.38 -13.95 25.74
N LEU A 902 75.94 -14.02 26.95
CA LEU A 902 75.83 -12.99 27.96
C LEU A 902 76.93 -11.94 27.78
N ILE A 903 76.60 -10.69 28.06
CA ILE A 903 77.59 -9.63 28.25
C ILE A 903 78.07 -9.70 29.70
N ALA A 904 79.23 -10.30 29.94
CA ALA A 904 79.77 -10.56 31.27
C ALA A 904 80.39 -9.31 31.93
N ASP A 905 80.94 -8.40 31.13
CA ASP A 905 81.46 -7.12 31.59
C ASP A 905 81.36 -6.07 30.48
N MET A 906 81.27 -4.79 30.86
CA MET A 906 81.08 -3.69 29.92
C MET A 906 81.78 -2.42 30.39
N THR A 907 82.46 -1.77 29.45
CA THR A 907 83.01 -0.41 29.62
C THR A 907 82.63 0.45 28.42
N TYR A 908 82.41 1.74 28.60
CA TYR A 908 82.06 2.63 27.50
C TYR A 908 82.68 4.02 27.66
N ASP A 909 82.83 4.69 26.53
CA ASP A 909 83.20 6.10 26.43
C ASP A 909 82.29 6.80 25.42
N SER A 910 82.55 8.09 25.11
CA SER A 910 81.73 8.86 24.18
C SER A 910 81.80 8.39 22.71
N SER A 911 82.62 7.37 22.40
CA SER A 911 82.85 6.86 21.05
C SER A 911 82.43 5.40 20.87
N LYS A 912 82.60 4.55 21.88
CA LYS A 912 82.34 3.11 21.78
C LYS A 912 81.92 2.48 23.10
N ILE A 913 81.26 1.33 22.98
CA ILE A 913 80.94 0.42 24.07
C ILE A 913 81.76 -0.86 23.83
N THR A 914 82.58 -1.26 24.81
CA THR A 914 83.40 -2.46 24.81
C THR A 914 82.83 -3.49 25.77
N MET A 915 82.61 -4.70 25.28
CA MET A 915 81.84 -5.76 25.93
C MET A 915 82.67 -7.05 25.97
N VAL A 916 82.72 -7.68 27.13
CA VAL A 916 83.31 -9.03 27.32
C VAL A 916 82.17 -10.03 27.29
N LEU A 917 82.27 -11.05 26.44
CA LEU A 917 81.22 -12.04 26.19
C LEU A 917 81.52 -13.36 26.92
N SER A 918 80.48 -14.11 27.27
CA SER A 918 80.61 -15.44 27.87
C SER A 918 81.08 -16.53 26.89
N GLU A 919 80.77 -16.37 25.60
CA GLU A 919 81.18 -17.28 24.52
C GLU A 919 81.94 -16.53 23.42
N PRO A 920 82.91 -17.17 22.74
CA PRO A 920 83.70 -16.52 21.70
C PRO A 920 82.91 -16.41 20.38
N PRO A 921 82.76 -15.21 19.77
CA PRO A 921 82.05 -15.06 18.51
C PRO A 921 82.75 -15.72 17.32
N ASP A 922 81.97 -16.32 16.42
CA ASP A 922 82.47 -16.88 15.16
C ASP A 922 82.59 -15.79 14.08
N TRP A 923 83.78 -15.22 13.95
CA TRP A 923 84.10 -14.20 12.95
C TRP A 923 84.16 -14.71 11.51
N SER A 924 83.92 -16.01 11.25
CA SER A 924 83.77 -16.53 9.89
C SER A 924 82.41 -16.18 9.26
N PHE A 925 81.44 -15.70 10.06
CA PHE A 925 80.14 -15.26 9.58
C PHE A 925 80.27 -14.13 8.56
N GLU A 926 79.45 -14.20 7.51
CA GLU A 926 79.45 -13.16 6.48
C GLU A 926 78.89 -11.86 7.03
N ASN A 927 79.65 -10.76 6.94
CA ASN A 927 79.25 -9.44 7.44
C ASN A 927 78.66 -9.49 8.86
N PRO A 928 79.47 -9.80 9.89
CA PRO A 928 78.97 -10.01 11.25
C PRO A 928 78.22 -8.80 11.83
N ARG A 929 77.24 -9.08 12.67
CA ARG A 929 76.36 -8.11 13.34
C ARG A 929 76.08 -8.56 14.76
N VAL A 930 75.73 -7.60 15.61
CA VAL A 930 75.27 -7.87 16.97
C VAL A 930 73.94 -7.18 17.23
N ILE A 931 73.07 -7.86 17.97
CA ILE A 931 71.83 -7.32 18.52
C ILE A 931 71.93 -7.47 20.04
N ILE A 932 71.67 -6.40 20.77
CA ILE A 932 71.78 -6.38 22.23
C ILE A 932 70.37 -6.41 22.83
N ARG A 933 70.14 -7.32 23.77
CA ARG A 933 68.91 -7.41 24.55
C ARG A 933 69.18 -6.69 25.85
N HIS A 934 68.47 -5.60 26.05
CA HIS A 934 68.46 -4.86 27.30
C HIS A 934 67.81 -5.71 28.39
N GLN A 935 68.13 -5.40 29.65
CA GLN A 935 67.62 -6.15 30.81
C GLN A 935 66.10 -6.00 31.01
N ASP A 936 65.45 -5.04 30.34
CA ASP A 936 64.00 -4.85 30.29
C ASP A 936 63.32 -5.60 29.12
N GLY A 937 64.09 -6.40 28.36
CA GLY A 937 63.60 -7.15 27.21
C GLY A 937 63.68 -6.42 25.88
N ARG A 938 63.96 -5.10 25.86
CA ARG A 938 64.08 -4.35 24.61
C ARG A 938 65.25 -4.87 23.77
N ALA A 939 65.06 -4.90 22.46
CA ALA A 939 66.14 -5.23 21.52
C ALA A 939 66.67 -3.96 20.85
N ALA A 940 67.98 -3.81 20.83
CA ALA A 940 68.65 -2.78 20.05
C ALA A 940 68.50 -3.02 18.54
N GLU A 941 68.74 -1.98 17.75
CA GLU A 941 68.96 -2.15 16.31
C GLU A 941 70.22 -3.00 16.04
N MET A 942 70.33 -3.52 14.82
CA MET A 942 71.45 -4.36 14.42
C MET A 942 72.74 -3.52 14.26
N LEU A 943 73.74 -3.79 15.08
CA LEU A 943 75.00 -3.03 15.14
C LEU A 943 76.14 -3.76 14.44
N VAL A 944 77.15 -3.00 14.00
CA VAL A 944 78.40 -3.55 13.44
C VAL A 944 79.44 -3.70 14.56
N PRO A 945 79.83 -4.94 14.93
CA PRO A 945 80.85 -5.17 15.94
C PRO A 945 82.27 -5.01 15.36
N THR A 946 83.20 -4.59 16.21
CA THR A 946 84.65 -4.61 15.96
C THR A 946 85.31 -5.61 16.90
N ARG A 947 86.06 -6.58 16.34
CA ARG A 947 86.81 -7.57 17.12
C ARG A 947 87.96 -6.91 17.88
N ILE A 948 88.08 -7.18 19.17
CA ILE A 948 89.24 -6.80 19.99
C ILE A 948 90.11 -8.04 20.25
N ASP A 949 89.50 -9.10 20.76
CA ASP A 949 90.13 -10.41 20.97
C ASP A 949 89.10 -11.55 20.74
N ASP A 950 89.29 -12.71 21.36
CA ASP A 950 88.41 -13.87 21.19
C ASP A 950 87.08 -13.76 21.94
N PHE A 951 87.03 -13.00 23.05
CA PHE A 951 85.84 -12.83 23.89
C PHE A 951 85.40 -11.36 23.99
N THR A 952 86.21 -10.42 23.50
CA THR A 952 85.93 -8.99 23.61
C THR A 952 85.55 -8.39 22.26
N VAL A 953 84.43 -7.69 22.24
CA VAL A 953 83.92 -6.95 21.07
C VAL A 953 83.66 -5.50 21.43
N SER A 954 83.59 -4.63 20.43
CA SER A 954 83.13 -3.25 20.62
C SER A 954 82.14 -2.82 19.55
N VAL A 955 81.20 -1.95 19.93
CA VAL A 955 80.24 -1.30 19.04
C VAL A 955 80.33 0.22 19.19
N PRO A 956 79.92 1.01 18.19
CA PRO A 956 79.82 2.46 18.34
C PRO A 956 78.90 2.85 19.50
N TYR A 957 79.26 3.89 20.25
CA TYR A 957 78.40 4.42 21.29
C TYR A 957 77.12 5.02 20.65
N SER A 958 75.98 4.70 21.24
CA SER A 958 74.69 5.27 20.87
C SER A 958 73.89 5.53 22.14
N ALA A 959 73.31 6.74 22.25
CA ALA A 959 72.43 7.07 23.37
C ALA A 959 71.20 6.15 23.44
N ALA A 960 70.80 5.54 22.31
CA ALA A 960 69.69 4.58 22.29
C ALA A 960 70.01 3.25 22.99
N LEU A 961 71.29 2.92 23.19
CA LEU A 961 71.71 1.72 23.92
C LEU A 961 71.73 1.92 25.44
N GLU A 962 71.68 3.17 25.91
CA GLU A 962 71.61 3.52 27.33
C GLU A 962 72.58 2.70 28.22
N PRO A 963 73.87 2.55 27.86
CA PRO A 963 74.79 1.68 28.60
C PRO A 963 74.95 2.09 30.07
N GLU A 964 74.71 3.35 30.40
CA GLU A 964 74.65 3.86 31.77
C GLU A 964 73.56 3.20 32.66
N LEU A 965 72.53 2.60 32.05
CA LEU A 965 71.44 1.91 32.75
C LEU A 965 71.70 0.41 32.92
N TRP A 966 72.78 -0.14 32.35
CA TRP A 966 73.05 -1.58 32.42
C TRP A 966 73.58 -1.96 33.79
N ALA A 967 72.80 -2.74 34.53
CA ALA A 967 73.17 -3.24 35.85
C ALA A 967 74.09 -4.47 35.71
N MET A 968 75.40 -4.23 35.54
CA MET A 968 76.39 -5.30 35.31
C MET A 968 76.80 -6.07 36.58
N ASN A 969 76.58 -5.49 37.77
CA ASN A 969 77.08 -6.03 39.05
C ASN A 969 75.96 -6.23 40.09
N ASP A 970 74.73 -6.43 39.66
CA ASP A 970 73.60 -6.72 40.55
C ASP A 970 73.32 -8.23 40.59
N ALA A 971 73.21 -8.82 41.78
CA ALA A 971 72.92 -10.24 41.94
C ALA A 971 71.46 -10.61 41.65
N TYR A 972 70.56 -9.62 41.58
CA TYR A 972 69.13 -9.80 41.33
C TYR A 972 68.73 -9.49 39.88
N ILE A 973 69.64 -8.95 39.06
CA ILE A 973 69.37 -8.60 37.66
C ILE A 973 70.36 -9.35 36.79
N GLU A 974 69.85 -10.14 35.86
CA GLU A 974 70.69 -10.89 34.93
C GLU A 974 71.41 -9.95 33.94
N PRO A 975 72.63 -10.30 33.50
CA PRO A 975 73.35 -9.48 32.54
C PRO A 975 72.59 -9.27 31.22
N PRO A 976 72.86 -8.19 30.47
CA PRO A 976 72.34 -8.04 29.12
C PRO A 976 72.80 -9.19 28.21
N ARG A 977 72.01 -9.49 27.18
CA ARG A 977 72.33 -10.57 26.22
C ARG A 977 72.77 -9.99 24.89
N LEU A 978 73.59 -10.74 24.18
CA LEU A 978 74.07 -10.39 22.86
C LEU A 978 73.86 -11.55 21.90
N LEU A 979 73.18 -11.25 20.81
CA LEU A 979 73.07 -12.13 19.66
C LEU A 979 74.08 -11.70 18.60
N PHE A 980 75.11 -12.52 18.38
CA PHE A 980 76.06 -12.37 17.28
C PHE A 980 75.57 -13.15 16.07
N CYS A 981 75.41 -12.49 14.92
CA CYS A 981 74.80 -13.11 13.73
C CYS A 981 75.40 -12.58 12.41
N SER A 982 75.13 -13.29 11.32
CA SER A 982 75.40 -12.80 9.95
C SER A 982 74.37 -11.76 9.52
N SER A 983 74.78 -10.69 8.82
CA SER A 983 73.81 -9.75 8.22
C SER A 983 73.03 -10.35 7.05
N VAL A 984 73.52 -11.47 6.47
CA VAL A 984 72.90 -12.14 5.32
C VAL A 984 71.85 -13.16 5.76
N ARG A 985 71.97 -13.67 6.99
CA ARG A 985 71.00 -14.56 7.62
C ARG A 985 70.55 -13.95 8.95
N VAL A 986 69.54 -13.10 8.84
CA VAL A 986 68.92 -12.45 10.00
C VAL A 986 68.17 -13.51 10.82
N PRO A 987 68.22 -13.45 12.16
CA PRO A 987 67.31 -14.21 13.03
C PRO A 987 65.84 -14.03 12.62
N TYR A 988 64.96 -14.95 13.04
CA TYR A 988 63.57 -14.96 12.58
C TYR A 988 62.82 -13.72 13.11
N ASP A 989 62.33 -12.90 12.19
CA ASP A 989 61.40 -11.84 12.51
C ASP A 989 60.01 -12.43 12.76
N ALA A 990 59.49 -12.25 13.97
CA ALA A 990 58.22 -12.81 14.38
C ALA A 990 57.30 -11.77 15.04
N LEU A 991 55.99 -11.97 14.92
CA LEU A 991 54.95 -11.27 15.67
C LEU A 991 54.45 -12.20 16.76
N VAL A 992 54.48 -11.75 18.00
CA VAL A 992 53.94 -12.50 19.14
C VAL A 992 52.45 -12.76 18.90
N GLY A 993 52.06 -14.03 18.88
CA GLY A 993 50.68 -14.47 18.70
C GLY A 993 49.99 -14.79 20.02
N GLU A 994 50.69 -15.45 20.93
CA GLU A 994 50.18 -15.79 22.26
C GLU A 994 51.33 -15.98 23.25
N ILE A 995 51.13 -15.54 24.49
CA ILE A 995 51.99 -15.85 25.62
C ILE A 995 51.09 -16.46 26.70
N SER A 996 51.39 -17.71 27.06
CA SER A 996 50.60 -18.52 27.99
C SER A 996 51.42 -18.79 29.25
N PRO A 997 51.20 -18.05 30.35
CA PRO A 997 51.92 -18.25 31.60
C PRO A 997 51.50 -19.55 32.28
N GLY A 998 52.46 -20.42 32.58
CA GLY A 998 52.29 -21.64 33.34
C GLY A 998 52.29 -21.41 34.85
N SER A 999 51.70 -22.35 35.60
CA SER A 999 51.68 -22.30 37.07
C SER A 999 53.06 -22.53 37.72
N ASP A 1000 54.02 -22.99 36.94
CA ASP A 1000 55.40 -23.30 37.32
C ASP A 1000 56.39 -22.14 37.03
N GLY A 1001 55.90 -21.01 36.51
CA GLY A 1001 56.73 -19.84 36.16
C GLY A 1001 57.33 -19.90 34.76
N ILE A 1002 57.03 -20.95 33.98
CA ILE A 1002 57.42 -21.08 32.57
C ILE A 1002 56.29 -20.48 31.71
N SER A 1003 56.64 -19.67 30.72
CA SER A 1003 55.69 -19.07 29.78
C SER A 1003 55.88 -19.67 28.39
N GLN A 1004 54.83 -20.28 27.85
CA GLN A 1004 54.84 -20.74 26.47
C GLN A 1004 54.59 -19.56 25.52
N VAL A 1005 55.41 -19.44 24.49
CA VAL A 1005 55.33 -18.37 23.49
C VAL A 1005 55.02 -18.98 22.13
N THR A 1006 53.98 -18.46 21.49
CA THR A 1006 53.68 -18.73 20.07
C THR A 1006 53.79 -17.43 19.29
N ALA A 1007 54.49 -17.46 18.17
CA ALA A 1007 54.68 -16.32 17.28
C ALA A 1007 54.51 -16.71 15.81
N ILE A 1008 54.08 -15.77 14.98
CA ILE A 1008 53.94 -15.96 13.54
C ILE A 1008 54.99 -15.15 12.81
N GLN A 1009 55.38 -15.56 11.61
CA GLN A 1009 56.32 -14.81 10.79
C GLN A 1009 55.91 -13.35 10.60
N TYR A 1010 56.79 -12.41 10.90
CA TYR A 1010 56.64 -11.03 10.47
C TYR A 1010 57.17 -10.90 9.03
N HIS A 1011 56.36 -10.32 8.14
CA HIS A 1011 56.80 -10.04 6.78
C HIS A 1011 56.32 -8.63 6.38
N PRO A 1012 57.22 -7.66 6.11
CA PRO A 1012 56.83 -6.28 5.81
C PRO A 1012 55.99 -6.18 4.53
N GLY A 1013 56.20 -7.10 3.58
CA GLY A 1013 55.38 -7.23 2.37
C GLY A 1013 53.89 -7.47 2.62
N LYS A 1014 53.46 -7.88 3.83
CA LYS A 1014 52.05 -7.98 4.22
C LYS A 1014 51.32 -6.63 4.11
N TYR A 1015 52.04 -5.55 4.36
CA TYR A 1015 51.50 -4.19 4.48
C TYR A 1015 51.65 -3.37 3.20
N GLN A 1016 52.12 -3.98 2.11
CA GLN A 1016 52.47 -3.26 0.88
C GLN A 1016 51.28 -2.54 0.21
N TYR A 1017 50.03 -2.96 0.48
CA TYR A 1017 48.81 -2.32 -0.05
C TYR A 1017 48.07 -1.47 0.97
N ASP A 1018 48.64 -1.20 2.15
CA ASP A 1018 47.96 -0.41 3.19
C ASP A 1018 47.59 1.01 2.73
N ASP A 1019 48.31 1.53 1.74
CA ASP A 1019 48.10 2.85 1.11
C ASP A 1019 47.48 2.78 -0.29
N ALA A 1020 47.07 1.60 -0.75
CA ALA A 1020 46.58 1.41 -2.10
C ALA A 1020 45.14 1.93 -2.29
N ASN A 1021 44.80 2.26 -3.54
CA ASN A 1021 43.43 2.52 -3.95
C ASN A 1021 42.91 1.29 -4.69
N TYR A 1022 41.60 1.05 -4.61
CA TYR A 1022 40.98 -0.08 -5.27
C TYR A 1022 41.03 0.09 -6.79
N PRO A 1023 41.66 -0.83 -7.54
CA PRO A 1023 41.80 -0.70 -9.00
C PRO A 1023 40.51 -1.00 -9.80
N GLY A 1024 39.44 -1.42 -9.14
CA GLY A 1024 38.21 -1.93 -9.78
C GLY A 1024 38.19 -3.46 -9.90
N ASP A 1025 37.05 -4.00 -10.32
CA ASP A 1025 36.88 -5.44 -10.51
C ASP A 1025 37.77 -5.96 -11.65
N VAL A 1026 38.35 -7.13 -11.44
CA VAL A 1026 39.15 -7.79 -12.47
C VAL A 1026 38.18 -8.43 -13.48
N SER A 1027 38.35 -8.06 -14.75
CA SER A 1027 37.41 -8.32 -15.84
C SER A 1027 37.30 -9.77 -16.28
#